data_AF-F0Z1I9-F1
#
_entry.id   AF-F0Z1I9-F1
#
_cell.length_a   1.000
_cell.length_b   1.000
_cell.length_c   1.000
_cell.angle_alpha   90.00
_cell.angle_beta   90.00
_cell.angle_gamma   90.00
#
_symmetry.space_group_name_H-M   'P 1'
#
loop_
_entity.id
_entity.type
_entity.pdbx_description
1 polymer ?
#
loop_
_entity_poly.entity_id
_entity_poly.type
_entity_poly.pdbx_seq_one_letter_code
_entity_poly.pdbx_strand_id
1 'polypeptide(L)'
;MKKQKYALRISACIFTILLLFGSLTVSATEPGTKPAAASSTVTIYHTNDMHGALTAIDNNGTDSGNNTIGIARAAALKKNTPNSLLVDAGDATQGLPLASLTQGADIIKLMNLAGYDLMAAGNHEFDYGSEQALTNADNAAFPLLAANVEKDGRPLFEGHNAENNGCHKVITVNGITIGFFGLTTCETKSATNPEGIAGIEFQDEVKTAKREIKELEEADADVIIAVSHLGEYENVPVPARALAGAMTGEYQGRLDAIIDGHSHTEENFTENGVLIAQTGTGLKKLGKMEITPEADGSYALTETLLTWSDTADVTPDPDVADALETITSGQEEQLANRVCETTNTLWGGYINNISVARITETNLGDLVTDAFRDAATDFIAGSQSQDLIPYKDVPVAAVENGGGIRSSIPNGTTTKKELVTAFPFSNTLMLKAVTPQILFQVMEHSLSNVTAQDEETGMLSGVYGGGFLQVSGIQVRYNPNAPEDAKILEMKLDDGTVLSRDDTDTPMILVSNNYIMSGGNDYDMLKDLDLLGEIGGELETIESYINGLTNHGADPLSLPCTYDRIIPQSSYSGNEYTASVRMLLPTGDAAPNKAVSVCIDNKTTKTLYTDKSGILKITVPAGPHGVQIDNSQEQLYINNYTGSGIIEDGQSSYPSAFCDGQTDDTIQITAPSAAETTISSGRSFYVKGTFENIGRIPENSTVSVRLTDTAGDTVRETSTQIKDNKTLKEDLITFKTDETIICDTGMPDLIWDGADEASVRNGDSKCYYNDSGFTALIPGGKTADSIDDKLGLTDKNGNAYKPLSNGGYLLEVSVLSPGGETLGYRSADLSIGSTADKILTRFSGDDHIRKFQAFAAANGYRIYNDAFPGYWSISDGRFCENAPQWRAADATEYTTGTVHFIIYNVKKSSTTYSVELGLLQSMGDIDRRLVSYYYSTGEPGMIAGIDSQITPFSNGDKLQLVRAELSTEKQKDGIYVEQQAKKPQYDMDISDGITAKAGQNLSLYGVTAPIQADSSDIRLNNDNTYTVNNKIQTLKYKIAGNGKEQTFEKEVILERQNGSQTNSSELEFKHVFPISDDMAGKDYTVSLEGYDAHGRAVAGSKESFRLTVAKGSALNPPASHPADNAGSASSNVKTGDNSRIIVLFWLMGMSFAAGIIVIKRKHKSL
;
A
#
# COMPACT_ATOMS: atom_id res chain seq x y z
N MET A 1 58.28 -12.22 16.25
CA MET A 1 59.13 -12.68 17.38
C MET A 1 58.40 -13.80 18.11
N LYS A 2 58.96 -15.02 18.08
CA LYS A 2 58.69 -16.17 18.97
C LYS A 2 57.23 -16.46 19.36
N LYS A 3 56.70 -17.56 18.83
CA LYS A 3 56.32 -18.76 19.60
C LYS A 3 56.20 -19.90 18.60
N GLN A 4 57.38 -20.21 18.06
CA GLN A 4 57.63 -21.25 17.08
C GLN A 4 57.98 -22.53 17.83
N LYS A 5 57.22 -23.57 17.48
CA LYS A 5 57.69 -24.80 16.86
C LYS A 5 58.88 -25.52 17.53
N TYR A 6 58.73 -26.84 17.55
CA TYR A 6 59.74 -27.88 17.80
C TYR A 6 59.95 -28.28 19.27
N ALA A 7 59.14 -29.25 19.69
CA ALA A 7 59.60 -30.30 20.58
C ALA A 7 58.98 -31.62 20.11
N LEU A 8 59.72 -32.72 20.26
CA LEU A 8 59.33 -34.10 19.96
C LEU A 8 59.46 -34.59 18.50
N ARG A 9 60.74 -34.81 18.17
CA ARG A 9 61.22 -35.97 17.42
C ARG A 9 60.91 -37.29 18.16
N ILE A 10 60.51 -38.31 17.39
CA ILE A 10 61.00 -39.69 17.46
C ILE A 10 60.74 -40.46 18.77
N SER A 11 59.62 -41.20 18.83
CA SER A 11 59.49 -42.49 19.57
C SER A 11 58.09 -43.10 19.38
N ALA A 12 57.84 -43.86 18.30
CA ALA A 12 56.67 -44.75 18.23
C ALA A 12 56.76 -45.87 17.16
N CYS A 13 57.97 -46.35 16.80
CA CYS A 13 58.17 -47.46 15.87
C CYS A 13 57.95 -48.86 16.50
N ILE A 14 57.05 -49.02 17.49
CA ILE A 14 56.89 -50.32 18.20
C ILE A 14 55.45 -50.86 18.31
N PHE A 15 54.36 -50.14 18.03
CA PHE A 15 53.03 -50.70 18.36
C PHE A 15 52.17 -51.29 17.23
N THR A 16 52.54 -51.17 15.95
CA THR A 16 51.60 -51.52 14.86
C THR A 16 52.02 -52.71 13.99
N ILE A 17 53.06 -53.45 14.40
CA ILE A 17 53.53 -54.69 13.73
C ILE A 17 52.92 -55.98 14.30
N LEU A 18 51.98 -55.93 15.27
CA LEU A 18 51.58 -57.14 16.01
C LEU A 18 50.12 -57.61 15.93
N LEU A 19 49.31 -57.14 14.97
CA LEU A 19 47.98 -57.75 14.72
C LEU A 19 47.67 -58.01 13.23
N LEU A 20 48.71 -58.21 12.42
CA LEU A 20 48.65 -59.10 11.26
C LEU A 20 48.89 -60.52 11.80
N PHE A 21 47.83 -61.28 12.14
CA PHE A 21 47.71 -62.74 12.04
C PHE A 21 46.39 -63.22 12.66
N GLY A 22 45.50 -63.76 11.83
CA GLY A 22 44.17 -64.26 12.22
C GLY A 22 43.23 -64.31 11.02
N SER A 23 43.64 -64.94 9.92
CA SER A 23 43.25 -66.31 9.56
C SER A 23 41.85 -66.40 8.97
N LEU A 24 41.83 -66.77 7.70
CA LEU A 24 40.71 -67.25 6.91
C LEU A 24 39.81 -68.22 7.69
N THR A 25 38.51 -67.95 7.67
CA THR A 25 37.47 -68.99 7.65
C THR A 25 36.42 -68.60 6.61
N VAL A 26 36.28 -69.46 5.61
CA VAL A 26 35.18 -69.47 4.64
C VAL A 26 33.86 -69.58 5.41
N SER A 27 32.96 -68.61 5.23
CA SER A 27 31.54 -68.80 5.44
C SER A 27 30.86 -68.53 4.10
N ALA A 28 30.21 -69.55 3.55
CA ALA A 28 29.30 -69.39 2.44
C ALA A 28 28.13 -68.50 2.90
N THR A 29 27.87 -67.43 2.17
CA THR A 29 26.64 -66.64 2.28
C THR A 29 26.01 -66.55 0.90
N GLU A 30 24.70 -66.79 0.90
CA GLU A 30 23.71 -66.79 -0.18
C GLU A 30 23.77 -65.57 -1.12
N PRO A 31 23.07 -65.58 -2.28
CA PRO A 31 23.16 -64.53 -3.29
C PRO A 31 22.75 -63.18 -2.67
N GLY A 32 23.72 -62.28 -2.57
CA GLY A 32 23.59 -61.02 -1.87
C GLY A 32 22.74 -60.01 -2.62
N THR A 33 21.75 -59.49 -1.89
CA THR A 33 21.03 -58.23 -2.07
C THR A 33 21.93 -57.06 -2.50
N LYS A 34 21.41 -56.21 -3.40
CA LYS A 34 21.97 -54.89 -3.80
C LYS A 34 22.37 -54.13 -2.50
N PRO A 35 23.59 -53.57 -2.39
CA PRO A 35 23.99 -52.82 -1.20
C PRO A 35 22.96 -51.72 -0.92
N ALA A 36 22.55 -51.56 0.34
CA ALA A 36 21.65 -50.47 0.74
C ALA A 36 22.24 -49.13 0.28
N ALA A 37 21.47 -48.38 -0.51
CA ALA A 37 21.83 -47.06 -0.98
C ALA A 37 22.23 -46.16 0.20
N ALA A 38 23.30 -45.38 0.03
CA ALA A 38 23.73 -44.42 1.05
C ALA A 38 22.58 -43.43 1.32
N SER A 39 22.35 -43.10 2.60
CA SER A 39 21.18 -42.35 3.12
C SER A 39 21.14 -40.86 2.74
N SER A 40 21.56 -40.47 1.55
CA SER A 40 21.69 -39.06 1.14
C SER A 40 20.87 -38.75 -0.11
N THR A 41 20.03 -37.72 0.03
CA THR A 41 19.19 -37.11 -1.02
C THR A 41 20.00 -36.64 -2.22
N VAL A 42 19.45 -36.81 -3.42
CA VAL A 42 19.92 -36.17 -4.67
C VAL A 42 19.02 -34.98 -4.97
N THR A 43 19.60 -33.83 -5.32
CA THR A 43 18.85 -32.60 -5.62
C THR A 43 18.93 -32.30 -7.11
N ILE A 44 17.82 -32.05 -7.78
CA ILE A 44 17.77 -31.58 -9.16
C ILE A 44 17.26 -30.15 -9.12
N TYR A 45 18.13 -29.20 -9.46
CA TYR A 45 17.70 -27.86 -9.80
C TYR A 45 17.20 -27.85 -11.23
N HIS A 46 16.10 -27.17 -11.50
CA HIS A 46 15.57 -27.09 -12.86
C HIS A 46 15.05 -25.70 -13.23
N THR A 47 15.11 -25.42 -14.52
CA THR A 47 14.69 -24.17 -15.16
C THR A 47 13.87 -24.48 -16.42
N ASN A 48 13.02 -23.55 -16.83
CA ASN A 48 12.29 -23.59 -18.10
C ASN A 48 12.03 -22.14 -18.56
N ASP A 49 11.82 -21.95 -19.86
CA ASP A 49 11.36 -20.67 -20.45
C ASP A 49 12.22 -19.48 -20.02
N MET A 50 13.54 -19.65 -20.02
CA MET A 50 14.48 -18.62 -19.55
C MET A 50 14.43 -17.37 -20.42
N HIS A 51 14.09 -17.51 -21.70
CA HIS A 51 13.95 -16.44 -22.68
C HIS A 51 15.05 -15.36 -22.69
N GLY A 52 16.30 -15.75 -22.42
CA GLY A 52 17.43 -14.82 -22.30
C GLY A 52 17.46 -13.95 -21.03
N ALA A 53 16.59 -14.18 -20.04
CA ALA A 53 16.56 -13.47 -18.75
C ALA A 53 17.56 -14.05 -17.73
N LEU A 54 18.85 -14.07 -18.09
CA LEU A 54 19.91 -14.67 -17.26
C LEU A 54 20.47 -13.74 -16.17
N THR A 55 20.19 -12.44 -16.27
CA THR A 55 20.69 -11.41 -15.36
C THR A 55 19.86 -11.34 -14.08
N ALA A 56 20.55 -11.31 -12.95
CA ALA A 56 19.91 -11.12 -11.66
C ALA A 56 19.32 -9.71 -11.52
N ILE A 57 18.06 -9.59 -11.10
CA ILE A 57 17.38 -8.31 -10.87
C ILE A 57 16.76 -8.33 -9.48
N ASP A 58 17.10 -7.32 -8.66
CA ASP A 58 16.58 -7.10 -7.31
C ASP A 58 15.74 -5.82 -7.25
N ASN A 59 14.41 -5.95 -7.11
CA ASN A 59 13.50 -4.83 -6.89
C ASN A 59 13.13 -4.73 -5.40
N ASN A 60 14.09 -4.27 -4.59
CA ASN A 60 13.95 -3.96 -3.16
C ASN A 60 13.90 -5.17 -2.20
N GLY A 61 14.42 -6.33 -2.57
CA GLY A 61 14.65 -7.47 -1.67
C GLY A 61 13.38 -8.20 -1.23
N THR A 62 12.24 -7.98 -1.91
CA THR A 62 10.96 -8.65 -1.67
C THR A 62 10.59 -9.49 -2.88
N ASP A 63 9.85 -10.60 -2.72
CA ASP A 63 9.37 -11.47 -3.81
C ASP A 63 8.27 -10.80 -4.70
N SER A 64 8.32 -9.48 -4.85
CA SER A 64 7.56 -8.78 -5.88
C SER A 64 7.88 -9.38 -7.25
N GLY A 65 6.86 -9.62 -8.08
CA GLY A 65 6.92 -10.48 -9.29
C GLY A 65 7.86 -10.06 -10.42
N ASN A 66 8.76 -9.11 -10.19
CA ASN A 66 9.74 -8.60 -11.14
C ASN A 66 11.19 -8.97 -10.79
N ASN A 67 11.45 -9.72 -9.72
CA ASN A 67 12.81 -10.19 -9.42
C ASN A 67 13.21 -11.38 -10.30
N THR A 68 14.50 -11.45 -10.64
CA THR A 68 15.09 -12.56 -11.40
C THR A 68 16.27 -13.12 -10.62
N ILE A 69 16.29 -14.42 -10.34
CA ILE A 69 17.37 -15.08 -9.57
C ILE A 69 18.71 -15.00 -10.32
N GLY A 70 18.65 -15.23 -11.64
CA GLY A 70 19.77 -15.19 -12.57
C GLY A 70 20.62 -16.47 -12.58
N ILE A 71 21.22 -16.77 -13.73
CA ILE A 71 21.93 -18.04 -13.97
C ILE A 71 23.16 -18.21 -13.08
N ALA A 72 23.84 -17.12 -12.73
CA ALA A 72 25.02 -17.18 -11.87
C ALA A 72 24.68 -17.66 -10.44
N ARG A 73 23.48 -17.38 -9.93
CA ARG A 73 23.03 -17.93 -8.64
C ARG A 73 22.59 -19.39 -8.76
N ALA A 74 21.90 -19.77 -9.84
CA ALA A 74 21.58 -21.16 -10.11
C ALA A 74 22.85 -22.03 -10.17
N ALA A 75 23.89 -21.54 -10.87
CA ALA A 75 25.22 -22.15 -10.91
C ALA A 75 25.84 -22.29 -9.52
N ALA A 76 25.78 -21.25 -8.69
CA ALA A 76 26.28 -21.30 -7.33
C ALA A 76 25.53 -22.30 -6.44
N LEU A 77 24.19 -22.38 -6.56
CA LEU A 77 23.36 -23.35 -5.83
C LEU A 77 23.74 -24.78 -6.18
N LYS A 78 23.82 -25.09 -7.48
CA LYS A 78 24.31 -26.38 -8.00
C LYS A 78 25.71 -26.69 -7.46
N LYS A 79 26.67 -25.75 -7.56
CA LYS A 79 28.04 -25.93 -7.08
C LYS A 79 28.15 -26.16 -5.57
N ASN A 80 27.31 -25.49 -4.78
CA ASN A 80 27.34 -25.55 -3.31
C ASN A 80 26.54 -26.72 -2.73
N THR A 81 25.70 -27.38 -3.54
CA THR A 81 24.86 -28.50 -3.11
C THR A 81 25.50 -29.83 -3.52
N PRO A 82 25.95 -30.66 -2.57
CA PRO A 82 26.48 -31.98 -2.87
C PRO A 82 25.44 -32.86 -3.57
N ASN A 83 25.88 -33.75 -4.47
CA ASN A 83 24.99 -34.68 -5.17
C ASN A 83 23.83 -33.99 -5.91
N SER A 84 24.09 -32.82 -6.50
CA SER A 84 23.06 -32.08 -7.24
C SER A 84 23.19 -32.21 -8.75
N LEU A 85 22.11 -31.97 -9.46
CA LEU A 85 21.97 -31.82 -10.91
C LEU A 85 21.35 -30.46 -11.23
N LEU A 86 21.60 -29.93 -12.43
CA LEU A 86 20.96 -28.73 -12.97
C LEU A 86 20.48 -29.04 -14.40
N VAL A 87 19.18 -28.96 -14.64
CA VAL A 87 18.55 -29.32 -15.92
C VAL A 87 17.67 -28.20 -16.44
N ASP A 88 17.49 -28.12 -17.76
CA ASP A 88 16.60 -27.14 -18.39
C ASP A 88 15.52 -27.84 -19.22
N ALA A 89 14.29 -27.34 -19.15
CA ALA A 89 13.13 -27.88 -19.86
C ALA A 89 12.80 -27.14 -21.17
N GLY A 90 13.69 -26.29 -21.71
CA GLY A 90 13.55 -25.68 -23.04
C GLY A 90 13.17 -24.20 -23.02
N ASP A 91 13.22 -23.59 -24.20
CA ASP A 91 13.01 -22.16 -24.48
C ASP A 91 14.01 -21.24 -23.76
N ALA A 92 15.29 -21.61 -23.82
CA ALA A 92 16.39 -20.84 -23.24
C ALA A 92 17.04 -19.89 -24.26
N THR A 93 17.08 -20.29 -25.53
CA THR A 93 17.99 -19.73 -26.55
C THR A 93 17.45 -18.55 -27.36
N GLN A 94 16.23 -18.10 -27.08
CA GLN A 94 15.56 -16.97 -27.74
C GLN A 94 14.99 -15.99 -26.70
N GLY A 95 14.72 -14.73 -27.07
CA GLY A 95 13.89 -13.82 -26.27
C GLY A 95 14.52 -12.45 -26.14
N LEU A 96 15.11 -12.16 -24.98
CA LEU A 96 15.83 -10.91 -24.75
C LEU A 96 17.05 -10.76 -25.70
N PRO A 97 17.53 -9.52 -25.95
CA PRO A 97 18.68 -9.28 -26.83
C PRO A 97 19.91 -10.13 -26.52
N LEU A 98 20.11 -10.47 -25.25
CA LEU A 98 21.19 -11.36 -24.80
C LEU A 98 21.22 -12.70 -25.54
N ALA A 99 20.06 -13.28 -25.80
CA ALA A 99 19.89 -14.52 -26.54
C ALA A 99 19.82 -14.27 -28.06
N SER A 100 18.99 -13.30 -28.46
CA SER A 100 18.61 -13.11 -29.86
C SER A 100 19.75 -12.58 -30.74
N LEU A 101 20.65 -11.74 -30.21
CA LEU A 101 21.77 -11.18 -30.99
C LEU A 101 22.78 -12.22 -31.46
N THR A 102 22.92 -13.34 -30.75
CA THR A 102 23.85 -14.42 -31.09
C THR A 102 23.14 -15.74 -31.39
N GLN A 103 21.83 -15.69 -31.62
CA GLN A 103 20.99 -16.84 -31.98
C GLN A 103 21.18 -18.02 -31.01
N GLY A 104 21.26 -17.70 -29.70
CA GLY A 104 21.43 -18.66 -28.62
C GLY A 104 22.86 -19.03 -28.26
N ALA A 105 23.87 -18.68 -29.05
CA ALA A 105 25.25 -19.12 -28.82
C ALA A 105 25.83 -18.64 -27.47
N ASP A 106 25.52 -17.40 -27.07
CA ASP A 106 25.93 -16.88 -25.76
C ASP A 106 25.19 -17.56 -24.60
N ILE A 107 23.94 -17.99 -24.82
CA ILE A 107 23.16 -18.72 -23.82
C ILE A 107 23.78 -20.08 -23.55
N ILE A 108 24.06 -20.84 -24.61
CA ILE A 108 24.74 -22.15 -24.50
C ILE A 108 26.09 -22.00 -23.77
N LYS A 109 26.85 -20.95 -24.09
CA LYS A 109 28.12 -20.65 -23.41
C LYS A 109 27.93 -20.40 -21.91
N LEU A 110 26.90 -19.66 -21.51
CA LEU A 110 26.58 -19.40 -20.10
C LEU A 110 26.09 -20.66 -19.38
N MET A 111 25.25 -21.47 -20.03
CA MET A 111 24.79 -22.76 -19.49
C MET A 111 25.94 -23.76 -19.29
N ASN A 112 26.91 -23.79 -20.22
CA ASN A 112 28.13 -24.58 -20.08
C ASN A 112 28.92 -24.18 -18.83
N LEU A 113 29.07 -22.88 -18.58
CA LEU A 113 29.76 -22.37 -17.38
C LEU A 113 28.97 -22.64 -16.10
N ALA A 114 27.63 -22.56 -16.17
CA ALA A 114 26.75 -22.82 -15.04
C ALA A 114 26.68 -24.30 -14.62
N GLY A 115 27.14 -25.20 -15.50
CA GLY A 115 27.22 -26.63 -15.22
C GLY A 115 25.87 -27.34 -15.34
N TYR A 116 25.09 -27.00 -16.36
CA TYR A 116 23.92 -27.78 -16.76
C TYR A 116 24.33 -29.21 -17.14
N ASP A 117 23.54 -30.19 -16.70
CA ASP A 117 23.77 -31.61 -16.93
C ASP A 117 23.03 -32.14 -18.16
N LEU A 118 21.90 -31.52 -18.53
CA LEU A 118 21.13 -31.77 -19.76
C LEU A 118 20.10 -30.64 -19.99
N MET A 119 19.57 -30.58 -21.21
CA MET A 119 18.48 -29.68 -21.60
C MET A 119 17.50 -30.42 -22.51
N ALA A 120 16.19 -30.22 -22.34
CA ALA A 120 15.21 -30.56 -23.38
C ALA A 120 15.08 -29.41 -24.38
N ALA A 121 14.84 -29.72 -25.66
CA ALA A 121 14.56 -28.67 -26.65
C ALA A 121 13.08 -28.24 -26.56
N GLY A 122 12.84 -26.94 -26.42
CA GLY A 122 11.54 -26.31 -26.59
C GLY A 122 11.25 -25.94 -28.04
N ASN A 123 10.12 -25.29 -28.30
CA ASN A 123 9.79 -24.80 -29.63
C ASN A 123 10.72 -23.67 -30.07
N HIS A 124 11.10 -22.76 -29.16
CA HIS A 124 11.90 -21.59 -29.50
C HIS A 124 13.38 -21.93 -29.75
N GLU A 125 13.85 -23.14 -29.41
CA GLU A 125 15.15 -23.64 -29.87
C GLU A 125 15.22 -23.78 -31.41
N PHE A 126 14.08 -23.84 -32.09
CA PHE A 126 13.99 -23.99 -33.54
C PHE A 126 13.74 -22.66 -34.29
N ASP A 127 13.61 -21.52 -33.59
CA ASP A 127 13.28 -20.22 -34.20
C ASP A 127 14.26 -19.75 -35.27
N TYR A 128 15.54 -20.05 -35.07
CA TYR A 128 16.61 -19.73 -36.03
C TYR A 128 16.87 -20.87 -37.02
N GLY A 129 15.97 -21.86 -37.07
CA GLY A 129 16.06 -23.06 -37.89
C GLY A 129 16.79 -24.22 -37.24
N SER A 130 16.51 -25.43 -37.74
CA SER A 130 17.08 -26.68 -37.24
C SER A 130 18.61 -26.73 -37.31
N GLU A 131 19.24 -26.15 -38.33
CA GLU A 131 20.71 -26.10 -38.44
C GLU A 131 21.35 -25.26 -37.31
N GLN A 132 20.70 -24.17 -36.89
CA GLN A 132 21.18 -23.38 -35.76
C GLN A 132 20.94 -24.11 -34.43
N ALA A 133 19.82 -24.81 -34.28
CA ALA A 133 19.58 -25.69 -33.12
C ALA A 133 20.68 -26.76 -32.99
N LEU A 134 21.07 -27.39 -34.11
CA LEU A 134 22.17 -28.36 -34.16
C LEU A 134 23.53 -27.71 -33.83
N THR A 135 23.77 -26.49 -34.31
CA THR A 135 24.99 -25.72 -33.98
C THR A 135 25.04 -25.39 -32.48
N ASN A 136 23.91 -25.05 -31.87
CA ASN A 136 23.82 -24.83 -30.43
C ASN A 136 24.06 -26.14 -29.66
N ALA A 137 23.54 -27.27 -30.14
CA ALA A 137 23.82 -28.58 -29.57
C ALA A 137 25.31 -28.97 -29.65
N ASP A 138 25.97 -28.72 -30.79
CA ASP A 138 27.42 -28.94 -30.99
C ASP A 138 28.28 -28.14 -30.01
N ASN A 139 27.83 -26.95 -29.63
CA ASN A 139 28.52 -26.07 -28.69
C ASN A 139 28.18 -26.36 -27.23
N ALA A 140 27.14 -27.13 -26.94
CA ALA A 140 26.73 -27.48 -25.59
C ALA A 140 27.69 -28.53 -25.00
N ALA A 141 28.05 -28.36 -23.73
CA ALA A 141 28.84 -29.31 -22.94
C ALA A 141 27.97 -30.43 -22.34
N PHE A 142 26.66 -30.35 -22.54
CA PHE A 142 25.62 -31.26 -22.07
C PHE A 142 24.73 -31.70 -23.24
N PRO A 143 24.02 -32.83 -23.16
CA PRO A 143 23.13 -33.27 -24.21
C PRO A 143 21.85 -32.43 -24.27
N LEU A 144 21.45 -32.04 -25.49
CA LEU A 144 20.12 -31.54 -25.83
C LEU A 144 19.23 -32.71 -26.25
N LEU A 145 18.11 -32.90 -25.57
CA LEU A 145 17.23 -34.05 -25.70
C LEU A 145 15.88 -33.65 -26.33
N ALA A 146 15.44 -34.41 -27.32
CA ALA A 146 14.14 -34.29 -27.95
C ALA A 146 13.75 -35.63 -28.59
N ALA A 147 13.35 -36.59 -27.75
CA ALA A 147 13.19 -38.00 -28.15
C ALA A 147 12.11 -38.21 -29.22
N ASN A 148 11.16 -37.28 -29.34
CA ASN A 148 10.11 -37.28 -30.34
C ASN A 148 10.43 -36.42 -31.58
N VAL A 149 11.64 -35.87 -31.71
CA VAL A 149 12.03 -35.05 -32.86
C VAL A 149 13.05 -35.81 -33.70
N GLU A 150 12.68 -36.11 -34.94
CA GLU A 150 13.46 -36.98 -35.83
C GLU A 150 13.73 -36.32 -37.18
N LYS A 151 14.83 -36.72 -37.82
CA LYS A 151 15.13 -36.43 -39.23
C LYS A 151 15.54 -37.75 -39.90
N ASP A 152 14.85 -38.12 -40.97
CA ASP A 152 15.06 -39.40 -41.67
C ASP A 152 15.00 -40.64 -40.74
N GLY A 153 14.11 -40.61 -39.74
CA GLY A 153 13.89 -41.70 -38.78
C GLY A 153 15.00 -41.89 -37.74
N ARG A 154 15.80 -40.85 -37.47
CA ARG A 154 16.78 -40.82 -36.37
C ARG A 154 16.55 -39.62 -35.47
N PRO A 155 16.85 -39.71 -34.16
CA PRO A 155 16.76 -38.57 -33.25
C PRO A 155 17.61 -37.39 -33.77
N LEU A 156 17.01 -36.20 -33.81
CA LEU A 156 17.61 -35.04 -34.47
C LEU A 156 18.99 -34.67 -33.90
N PHE A 157 19.13 -34.69 -32.57
CA PHE A 157 20.36 -34.30 -31.89
C PHE A 157 21.37 -35.44 -31.70
N GLU A 158 21.12 -36.62 -32.28
CA GLU A 158 22.05 -37.76 -32.22
C GLU A 158 23.43 -37.39 -32.79
N GLY A 159 24.47 -37.47 -31.98
CA GLY A 159 25.86 -37.24 -32.41
C GLY A 159 26.31 -35.78 -32.43
N HIS A 160 25.44 -34.83 -32.07
CA HIS A 160 25.77 -33.41 -31.95
C HIS A 160 26.41 -33.02 -30.60
N ASN A 161 26.72 -34.01 -29.77
CA ASN A 161 27.66 -33.92 -28.65
C ASN A 161 28.08 -35.36 -28.35
N ALA A 162 29.29 -35.59 -27.83
CA ALA A 162 29.83 -36.93 -27.60
C ALA A 162 28.93 -37.80 -26.69
N GLU A 163 28.13 -37.16 -25.83
CA GLU A 163 27.22 -37.80 -24.90
C GLU A 163 25.74 -37.71 -25.32
N ASN A 164 25.45 -37.16 -26.50
CA ASN A 164 24.09 -36.90 -26.96
C ASN A 164 23.60 -37.95 -27.95
N ASN A 165 22.65 -38.78 -27.51
CA ASN A 165 21.92 -39.73 -28.36
C ASN A 165 20.58 -39.16 -28.88
N GLY A 166 20.27 -37.90 -28.54
CA GLY A 166 19.06 -37.17 -28.92
C GLY A 166 17.79 -37.52 -28.14
N CYS A 167 17.78 -38.60 -27.35
CA CYS A 167 16.57 -39.10 -26.69
C CYS A 167 16.61 -38.97 -25.17
N HIS A 168 17.63 -39.55 -24.54
CA HIS A 168 17.67 -39.74 -23.10
C HIS A 168 19.09 -39.74 -22.53
N LYS A 169 19.19 -39.51 -21.22
CA LYS A 169 20.45 -39.50 -20.47
C LYS A 169 20.28 -40.24 -19.15
N VAL A 170 21.17 -41.19 -18.88
CA VAL A 170 21.24 -41.89 -17.58
C VAL A 170 22.39 -41.32 -16.77
N ILE A 171 22.10 -40.86 -15.55
CA ILE A 171 23.08 -40.28 -14.63
C ILE A 171 22.99 -41.01 -13.29
N THR A 172 24.11 -41.52 -12.78
CA THR A 172 24.17 -42.11 -11.43
C THR A 172 24.79 -41.12 -10.45
N VAL A 173 24.01 -40.67 -9.48
CA VAL A 173 24.45 -39.74 -8.44
C VAL A 173 24.21 -40.37 -7.07
N ASN A 174 25.26 -40.43 -6.25
CA ASN A 174 25.19 -41.03 -4.91
C ASN A 174 24.60 -42.48 -4.89
N GLY A 175 24.81 -43.25 -5.97
CA GLY A 175 24.31 -44.62 -6.09
C GLY A 175 22.83 -44.74 -6.45
N ILE A 176 22.15 -43.64 -6.78
CA ILE A 176 20.82 -43.61 -7.40
C ILE A 176 21.02 -43.39 -8.90
N THR A 177 20.51 -44.29 -9.72
CA THR A 177 20.55 -44.18 -11.18
C THR A 177 19.27 -43.50 -11.68
N ILE A 178 19.41 -42.29 -12.24
CA ILE A 178 18.29 -41.47 -12.72
C ILE A 178 18.30 -41.45 -14.24
N GLY A 179 17.19 -41.83 -14.85
CA GLY A 179 16.97 -41.78 -16.29
C GLY A 179 16.15 -40.54 -16.67
N PHE A 180 16.70 -39.69 -17.54
CA PHE A 180 16.02 -38.52 -18.08
C PHE A 180 15.72 -38.71 -19.56
N PHE A 181 14.53 -38.35 -20.03
CA PHE A 181 14.25 -38.28 -21.48
C PHE A 181 13.59 -36.96 -21.87
N GLY A 182 13.91 -36.47 -23.07
CA GLY A 182 13.44 -35.19 -23.60
C GLY A 182 12.16 -35.31 -24.43
N LEU A 183 11.23 -34.37 -24.31
CA LEU A 183 10.07 -34.23 -25.23
C LEU A 183 9.84 -32.78 -25.62
N THR A 184 9.55 -32.55 -26.90
CA THR A 184 9.21 -31.23 -27.47
C THR A 184 7.76 -31.24 -27.96
N THR A 185 6.99 -30.19 -27.70
CA THR A 185 5.59 -30.08 -28.18
C THR A 185 5.47 -30.26 -29.70
N CYS A 186 4.45 -31.00 -30.17
CA CYS A 186 4.15 -31.05 -31.61
C CYS A 186 3.70 -29.70 -32.19
N GLU A 187 3.33 -28.75 -31.33
CA GLU A 187 2.95 -27.38 -31.72
C GLU A 187 4.11 -26.61 -32.36
N THR A 188 5.37 -27.02 -32.17
CA THR A 188 6.53 -26.43 -32.86
C THR A 188 6.35 -26.38 -34.38
N LYS A 189 5.58 -27.31 -34.97
CA LYS A 189 5.25 -27.32 -36.40
C LYS A 189 4.52 -26.06 -36.87
N SER A 190 3.72 -25.45 -36.00
CA SER A 190 2.94 -24.24 -36.28
C SER A 190 3.42 -23.02 -35.51
N ALA A 191 4.22 -23.18 -34.46
CA ALA A 191 4.79 -22.12 -33.62
C ALA A 191 6.17 -21.62 -34.08
N THR A 192 6.86 -22.36 -34.94
CA THR A 192 8.17 -22.00 -35.51
C THR A 192 8.07 -21.88 -37.03
N ASN A 193 9.01 -21.14 -37.65
CA ASN A 193 9.05 -20.97 -39.10
C ASN A 193 9.10 -22.34 -39.83
N PRO A 194 8.08 -22.70 -40.63
CA PRO A 194 8.02 -23.98 -41.32
C PRO A 194 9.22 -24.26 -42.25
N GLU A 195 9.84 -23.23 -42.83
CA GLU A 195 11.04 -23.39 -43.65
C GLU A 195 12.25 -23.84 -42.81
N GLY A 196 12.38 -23.30 -41.59
CA GLY A 196 13.49 -23.59 -40.68
C GLY A 196 13.51 -25.04 -40.17
N ILE A 197 12.35 -25.70 -40.17
CA ILE A 197 12.15 -27.09 -39.72
C ILE A 197 11.77 -28.05 -40.85
N ALA A 198 12.01 -27.65 -42.10
CA ALA A 198 11.71 -28.48 -43.26
C ALA A 198 12.40 -29.87 -43.16
N GLY A 199 11.61 -30.94 -43.25
CA GLY A 199 12.09 -32.32 -43.16
C GLY A 199 12.30 -32.84 -41.74
N ILE A 200 11.97 -32.06 -40.71
CA ILE A 200 11.94 -32.51 -39.32
C ILE A 200 10.56 -33.11 -38.99
N GLU A 201 10.55 -34.25 -38.33
CA GLU A 201 9.33 -34.96 -37.92
C GLU A 201 9.17 -34.88 -36.39
N PHE A 202 8.03 -34.34 -35.94
CA PHE A 202 7.64 -34.40 -34.52
C PHE A 202 6.65 -35.55 -34.34
N GLN A 203 7.09 -36.57 -33.61
CA GLN A 203 6.36 -37.81 -33.30
C GLN A 203 5.43 -37.62 -32.10
N ASP A 204 4.45 -38.53 -31.97
CA ASP A 204 3.49 -38.58 -30.87
C ASP A 204 4.20 -38.67 -29.51
N GLU A 205 3.93 -37.69 -28.64
CA GLU A 205 4.60 -37.47 -27.37
C GLU A 205 4.36 -38.65 -26.41
N VAL A 206 3.12 -39.13 -26.33
CA VAL A 206 2.73 -40.23 -25.43
C VAL A 206 3.35 -41.56 -25.85
N LYS A 207 3.35 -41.86 -27.15
CA LYS A 207 4.00 -43.08 -27.69
C LYS A 207 5.50 -43.03 -27.47
N THR A 208 6.12 -41.87 -27.65
CA THR A 208 7.55 -41.66 -27.44
C THR A 208 7.91 -41.84 -25.97
N ALA A 209 7.19 -41.21 -25.04
CA ALA A 209 7.41 -41.39 -23.60
C ALA A 209 7.35 -42.86 -23.18
N LYS A 210 6.35 -43.60 -23.69
CA LYS A 210 6.18 -45.04 -23.44
C LYS A 210 7.32 -45.91 -24.00
N ARG A 211 8.02 -45.44 -25.02
CA ARG A 211 9.24 -46.08 -25.54
C ARG A 211 10.43 -45.78 -24.62
N GLU A 212 10.66 -44.51 -24.31
CA GLU A 212 11.79 -44.09 -23.47
C GLU A 212 11.73 -44.65 -22.04
N ILE A 213 10.54 -44.76 -21.44
CA ILE A 213 10.36 -45.42 -20.14
C ILE A 213 10.89 -46.86 -20.19
N LYS A 214 10.58 -47.61 -21.26
CA LYS A 214 11.05 -48.99 -21.41
C LYS A 214 12.58 -49.07 -21.59
N GLU A 215 13.15 -48.19 -22.41
CA GLU A 215 14.61 -48.11 -22.61
C GLU A 215 15.35 -47.79 -21.30
N LEU A 216 14.81 -46.87 -20.50
CA LEU A 216 15.41 -46.47 -19.21
C LEU A 216 15.24 -47.55 -18.12
N GLU A 217 14.13 -48.30 -18.12
CA GLU A 217 13.97 -49.49 -17.27
C GLU A 217 14.99 -50.58 -17.65
N GLU A 218 15.24 -50.81 -18.95
CA GLU A 218 16.25 -51.75 -19.43
C GLU A 218 17.68 -51.31 -19.08
N ALA A 219 17.89 -50.01 -18.87
CA ALA A 219 19.13 -49.42 -18.37
C ALA A 219 19.25 -49.44 -16.82
N ASP A 220 18.38 -50.17 -16.12
CA ASP A 220 18.32 -50.27 -14.65
C ASP A 220 18.17 -48.90 -13.94
N ALA A 221 17.41 -47.97 -14.53
CA ALA A 221 17.08 -46.70 -13.86
C ALA A 221 16.22 -46.93 -12.61
N ASP A 222 16.65 -46.33 -11.50
CA ASP A 222 15.94 -46.36 -10.23
C ASP A 222 14.81 -45.30 -10.18
N VAL A 223 14.99 -44.17 -10.89
CA VAL A 223 14.00 -43.08 -11.04
C VAL A 223 13.98 -42.61 -12.50
N ILE A 224 12.80 -42.42 -13.08
CA ILE A 224 12.60 -41.97 -14.46
C ILE A 224 11.88 -40.61 -14.48
N ILE A 225 12.50 -39.63 -15.13
CA ILE A 225 12.02 -38.25 -15.22
C ILE A 225 11.90 -37.84 -16.69
N ALA A 226 10.72 -37.35 -17.08
CA ALA A 226 10.58 -36.63 -18.34
C ALA A 226 11.03 -35.19 -18.13
N VAL A 227 11.94 -34.68 -18.96
CA VAL A 227 12.23 -33.25 -19.05
C VAL A 227 11.61 -32.79 -20.37
N SER A 228 10.55 -32.00 -20.29
CA SER A 228 9.67 -31.77 -21.43
C SER A 228 9.33 -30.30 -21.63
N HIS A 229 8.88 -29.98 -22.84
CA HIS A 229 8.41 -28.65 -23.21
C HIS A 229 7.03 -28.77 -23.86
N LEU A 230 6.04 -29.18 -23.05
CA LEU A 230 4.69 -29.52 -23.52
C LEU A 230 3.64 -28.48 -23.13
N GLY A 231 3.74 -27.88 -21.95
CA GLY A 231 2.84 -26.85 -21.45
C GLY A 231 1.51 -27.38 -20.89
N GLU A 232 0.82 -26.51 -20.15
CA GLU A 232 -0.48 -26.80 -19.53
C GLU A 232 -1.51 -25.69 -19.87
N TYR A 233 -2.13 -25.77 -21.05
CA TYR A 233 -3.26 -24.90 -21.44
C TYR A 233 -4.22 -25.57 -22.43
N GLU A 234 -5.36 -24.94 -22.65
CA GLU A 234 -6.37 -25.45 -23.59
C GLU A 234 -5.85 -25.46 -25.03
N ASN A 235 -6.03 -26.58 -25.73
CA ASN A 235 -5.66 -26.81 -27.13
C ASN A 235 -4.18 -27.08 -27.43
N VAL A 236 -3.32 -27.20 -26.41
CA VAL A 236 -1.99 -27.78 -26.64
C VAL A 236 -2.13 -29.27 -27.02
N PRO A 237 -1.32 -29.83 -27.94
CA PRO A 237 -1.53 -31.18 -28.45
C PRO A 237 -1.58 -32.26 -27.37
N VAL A 238 -0.61 -32.23 -26.44
CA VAL A 238 -0.55 -33.13 -25.29
C VAL A 238 0.02 -32.34 -24.11
N PRO A 239 -0.81 -31.85 -23.17
CA PRO A 239 -0.29 -31.18 -21.98
C PRO A 239 0.40 -32.18 -21.03
N ALA A 240 1.27 -31.69 -20.15
CA ALA A 240 1.98 -32.53 -19.17
C ALA A 240 1.03 -33.39 -18.32
N ARG A 241 -0.11 -32.84 -17.89
CA ARG A 241 -1.13 -33.60 -17.16
C ARG A 241 -1.72 -34.74 -18.00
N ALA A 242 -1.94 -34.53 -19.30
CA ALA A 242 -2.43 -35.58 -20.19
C ALA A 242 -1.37 -36.67 -20.43
N LEU A 243 -0.09 -36.30 -20.51
CA LEU A 243 1.01 -37.25 -20.58
C LEU A 243 1.05 -38.15 -19.33
N ALA A 244 1.00 -37.56 -18.14
CA ALA A 244 0.92 -38.30 -16.87
C ALA A 244 -0.33 -39.19 -16.78
N GLY A 245 -1.49 -38.67 -17.16
CA GLY A 245 -2.76 -39.41 -17.20
C GLY A 245 -2.76 -40.58 -18.20
N ALA A 246 -1.91 -40.53 -19.23
CA ALA A 246 -1.75 -41.61 -20.20
C ALA A 246 -0.85 -42.77 -19.71
N MET A 247 -0.13 -42.59 -18.58
CA MET A 247 0.71 -43.60 -17.94
C MET A 247 -0.11 -44.57 -17.08
N THR A 248 -0.97 -45.35 -17.73
CA THR A 248 -1.86 -46.33 -17.09
C THR A 248 -1.52 -47.76 -17.51
N GLY A 249 -2.12 -48.74 -16.83
CA GLY A 249 -1.96 -50.14 -17.16
C GLY A 249 -0.55 -50.63 -16.88
N GLU A 250 0.16 -51.11 -17.91
CA GLU A 250 1.55 -51.56 -17.73
C GLU A 250 2.49 -50.42 -17.32
N TYR A 251 2.18 -49.17 -17.68
CA TYR A 251 3.01 -47.98 -17.42
C TYR A 251 2.74 -47.29 -16.07
N GLN A 252 1.76 -47.76 -15.30
CA GLN A 252 1.40 -47.16 -14.02
C GLN A 252 2.57 -47.22 -13.04
N GLY A 253 2.97 -46.06 -12.50
CA GLY A 253 4.05 -45.95 -11.51
C GLY A 253 5.45 -46.22 -12.07
N ARG A 254 5.63 -46.09 -13.39
CA ARG A 254 6.95 -46.22 -14.05
C ARG A 254 7.59 -44.89 -14.46
N LEU A 255 6.82 -43.81 -14.45
CA LEU A 255 7.30 -42.44 -14.63
C LEU A 255 7.15 -41.77 -13.27
N ASP A 256 8.24 -41.23 -12.72
CA ASP A 256 8.22 -40.65 -11.37
C ASP A 256 7.92 -39.16 -11.41
N ALA A 257 8.48 -38.44 -12.39
CA ALA A 257 8.26 -37.02 -12.54
C ALA A 257 8.28 -36.51 -14.00
N ILE A 258 7.68 -35.33 -14.18
CA ILE A 258 7.76 -34.48 -15.37
C ILE A 258 8.24 -33.10 -14.90
N ILE A 259 9.37 -32.65 -15.44
CA ILE A 259 9.86 -31.27 -15.35
C ILE A 259 9.50 -30.61 -16.68
N ASP A 260 8.50 -29.72 -16.68
CA ASP A 260 7.90 -29.17 -17.91
C ASP A 260 8.23 -27.69 -18.16
N GLY A 261 7.83 -27.15 -19.33
CA GLY A 261 7.96 -25.76 -19.77
C GLY A 261 6.79 -25.28 -20.65
N HIS A 262 7.02 -24.33 -21.56
CA HIS A 262 6.12 -23.82 -22.63
C HIS A 262 5.01 -22.88 -22.17
N SER A 263 4.22 -23.28 -21.18
CA SER A 263 3.03 -22.53 -20.74
C SER A 263 3.31 -21.35 -19.79
N HIS A 264 4.56 -21.17 -19.37
CA HIS A 264 5.00 -20.18 -18.38
C HIS A 264 4.29 -20.30 -17.02
N THR A 265 3.73 -21.48 -16.73
CA THR A 265 2.98 -21.75 -15.50
C THR A 265 3.91 -22.13 -14.35
N GLU A 266 3.47 -21.87 -13.12
CA GLU A 266 4.14 -22.35 -11.92
C GLU A 266 3.39 -23.58 -11.41
N GLU A 267 4.02 -24.74 -11.49
CA GLU A 267 3.36 -26.01 -11.19
C GLU A 267 4.16 -26.82 -10.17
N ASN A 268 3.41 -27.44 -9.26
CA ASN A 268 3.91 -28.41 -8.28
C ASN A 268 2.74 -29.25 -7.77
N PHE A 269 2.35 -30.28 -8.54
CA PHE A 269 1.28 -31.20 -8.16
C PHE A 269 1.55 -32.61 -8.68
N THR A 270 0.79 -33.59 -8.21
CA THR A 270 0.88 -34.98 -8.66
C THR A 270 -0.35 -35.36 -9.44
N GLU A 271 -0.17 -35.90 -10.64
CA GLU A 271 -1.24 -36.49 -11.46
C GLU A 271 -0.91 -37.96 -11.72
N ASN A 272 -1.88 -38.86 -11.49
CA ASN A 272 -1.70 -40.29 -11.73
C ASN A 272 -0.43 -40.92 -11.07
N GLY A 273 0.01 -40.35 -9.94
CA GLY A 273 1.23 -40.77 -9.22
C GLY A 273 2.55 -40.23 -9.79
N VAL A 274 2.50 -39.35 -10.80
CA VAL A 274 3.64 -38.67 -11.40
C VAL A 274 3.70 -37.23 -10.88
N LEU A 275 4.86 -36.80 -10.36
CA LEU A 275 5.08 -35.42 -9.93
C LEU A 275 5.28 -34.51 -11.16
N ILE A 276 4.52 -33.43 -11.27
CA ILE A 276 4.65 -32.42 -12.34
C ILE A 276 5.15 -31.12 -11.73
N ALA A 277 6.23 -30.58 -12.30
CA ALA A 277 6.90 -29.38 -11.83
C ALA A 277 7.23 -28.41 -12.98
N GLN A 278 7.01 -27.11 -12.76
CA GLN A 278 7.36 -26.02 -13.70
C GLN A 278 7.62 -24.72 -12.92
N THR A 279 8.53 -23.88 -13.41
CA THR A 279 9.11 -22.75 -12.66
C THR A 279 8.61 -21.37 -13.07
N GLY A 280 7.57 -21.28 -13.91
CA GLY A 280 7.15 -20.02 -14.52
C GLY A 280 8.02 -19.67 -15.73
N THR A 281 8.58 -18.46 -15.79
CA THR A 281 9.44 -18.00 -16.89
C THR A 281 10.53 -17.04 -16.41
N GLY A 282 11.62 -16.94 -17.17
CA GLY A 282 12.61 -15.88 -17.05
C GLY A 282 13.47 -15.93 -15.79
N LEU A 283 13.72 -17.14 -15.25
CA LEU A 283 14.48 -17.36 -14.01
C LEU A 283 13.97 -16.56 -12.80
N LYS A 284 12.69 -16.20 -12.79
CA LYS A 284 12.07 -15.57 -11.61
C LYS A 284 12.01 -16.52 -10.43
N LYS A 285 11.89 -17.83 -10.72
CA LYS A 285 11.98 -18.92 -9.75
C LYS A 285 12.95 -19.98 -10.25
N LEU A 286 13.39 -20.84 -9.33
CA LEU A 286 14.24 -21.99 -9.62
C LEU A 286 13.62 -23.22 -8.98
N GLY A 287 13.41 -24.27 -9.77
CA GLY A 287 12.91 -25.54 -9.27
C GLY A 287 13.97 -26.26 -8.44
N LYS A 288 13.55 -26.95 -7.38
CA LYS A 288 14.40 -27.78 -6.52
C LYS A 288 13.65 -29.06 -6.19
N MET A 289 13.93 -30.08 -6.99
CA MET A 289 13.42 -31.44 -6.77
C MET A 289 14.40 -32.23 -5.90
N GLU A 290 13.91 -32.90 -4.87
CA GLU A 290 14.70 -33.74 -4.00
C GLU A 290 14.24 -35.20 -4.10
N ILE A 291 15.17 -36.09 -4.46
CA ILE A 291 14.97 -37.53 -4.55
C ILE A 291 15.57 -38.17 -3.29
N THR A 292 14.72 -38.74 -2.45
CA THR A 292 15.12 -39.34 -1.17
C THR A 292 14.82 -40.84 -1.17
N PRO A 293 15.82 -41.71 -0.93
CA PRO A 293 15.59 -43.14 -0.79
C PRO A 293 14.70 -43.47 0.40
N GLU A 294 13.71 -44.33 0.20
CA GLU A 294 12.78 -44.80 1.23
C GLU A 294 13.17 -46.18 1.79
N ALA A 295 12.64 -46.50 2.98
CA ALA A 295 12.99 -47.74 3.68
C ALA A 295 12.52 -49.02 2.96
N ASP A 296 11.53 -48.91 2.07
CA ASP A 296 11.00 -50.02 1.26
C ASP A 296 11.76 -50.21 -0.07
N GLY A 297 12.76 -49.38 -0.34
CA GLY A 297 13.56 -49.39 -1.57
C GLY A 297 12.99 -48.55 -2.71
N SER A 298 11.87 -47.84 -2.51
CA SER A 298 11.36 -46.82 -3.42
C SER A 298 12.05 -45.46 -3.19
N TYR A 299 11.66 -44.44 -3.96
CA TYR A 299 12.17 -43.09 -3.82
C TYR A 299 11.02 -42.11 -3.65
N ALA A 300 11.13 -41.23 -2.65
CA ALA A 300 10.22 -40.10 -2.47
C ALA A 300 10.77 -38.88 -3.23
N LEU A 301 9.92 -38.27 -4.05
CA LEU A 301 10.22 -37.04 -4.79
C LEU A 301 9.46 -35.88 -4.17
N THR A 302 10.15 -34.79 -3.88
CA THR A 302 9.55 -33.55 -3.37
C THR A 302 10.06 -32.35 -4.16
N GLU A 303 9.15 -31.51 -4.66
CA GLU A 303 9.49 -30.28 -5.39
C GLU A 303 9.33 -29.04 -4.51
N THR A 304 10.27 -28.10 -4.61
CA THR A 304 10.18 -26.76 -4.03
C THR A 304 10.56 -25.71 -5.07
N LEU A 305 9.67 -24.74 -5.30
CA LEU A 305 9.99 -23.56 -6.11
C LEU A 305 10.68 -22.50 -5.26
N LEU A 306 11.97 -22.28 -5.51
CA LEU A 306 12.76 -21.25 -4.84
C LEU A 306 12.49 -19.88 -5.45
N THR A 307 12.29 -18.88 -4.59
CA THR A 307 12.12 -17.47 -4.98
C THR A 307 13.42 -16.69 -4.89
N TRP A 308 13.37 -15.40 -5.23
CA TRP A 308 14.47 -14.48 -4.96
C TRP A 308 14.88 -14.51 -3.48
N SER A 309 13.93 -14.42 -2.55
CA SER A 309 14.21 -14.39 -1.12
C SER A 309 14.92 -15.64 -0.63
N ASP A 310 14.58 -16.82 -1.16
CA ASP A 310 15.23 -18.08 -0.83
C ASP A 310 16.71 -18.13 -1.27
N THR A 311 17.06 -17.32 -2.27
CA THR A 311 18.39 -17.31 -2.91
C THR A 311 19.18 -16.03 -2.66
N ALA A 312 18.64 -15.08 -1.90
CA ALA A 312 19.22 -13.75 -1.70
C ALA A 312 20.62 -13.81 -1.06
N ASP A 313 20.85 -14.75 -0.14
CA ASP A 313 22.13 -14.96 0.54
C ASP A 313 23.13 -15.80 -0.29
N VAL A 314 22.71 -16.31 -1.45
CA VAL A 314 23.59 -17.07 -2.34
C VAL A 314 24.48 -16.09 -3.10
N THR A 315 25.78 -16.18 -2.85
CA THR A 315 26.79 -15.46 -3.65
C THR A 315 26.81 -16.05 -5.07
N PRO A 316 26.57 -15.23 -6.12
CA PRO A 316 26.63 -15.70 -7.52
C PRO A 316 27.98 -16.34 -7.87
N ASP A 317 27.97 -17.34 -8.75
CA ASP A 317 29.21 -17.95 -9.22
C ASP A 317 30.02 -16.91 -10.03
N PRO A 318 31.28 -16.63 -9.64
CA PRO A 318 32.03 -15.53 -10.21
C PRO A 318 32.37 -15.75 -11.70
N ASP A 319 32.60 -17.00 -12.12
CA ASP A 319 32.99 -17.29 -13.51
C ASP A 319 31.80 -17.07 -14.46
N VAL A 320 30.59 -17.45 -14.02
CA VAL A 320 29.35 -17.23 -14.76
C VAL A 320 28.99 -15.73 -14.77
N ALA A 321 29.11 -15.06 -13.62
CA ALA A 321 28.82 -13.63 -13.51
C ALA A 321 29.75 -12.77 -14.38
N ASP A 322 31.06 -13.05 -14.37
CA ASP A 322 32.03 -12.31 -15.19
C ASP A 322 31.81 -12.55 -16.70
N ALA A 323 31.45 -13.78 -17.09
CA ALA A 323 31.13 -14.09 -18.48
C ALA A 323 29.85 -13.39 -18.94
N LEU A 324 28.80 -13.41 -18.10
CA LEU A 324 27.55 -12.71 -18.37
C LEU A 324 27.80 -11.21 -18.55
N GLU A 325 28.52 -10.57 -17.63
CA GLU A 325 28.86 -9.15 -17.69
C GLU A 325 29.67 -8.78 -18.94
N THR A 326 30.61 -9.64 -19.33
CA THR A 326 31.41 -9.43 -20.55
C THR A 326 30.54 -9.46 -21.80
N ILE A 327 29.59 -10.41 -21.87
CA ILE A 327 28.68 -10.54 -23.01
C ILE A 327 27.71 -9.35 -23.05
N THR A 328 27.06 -9.02 -21.93
CA THR A 328 26.10 -7.91 -21.85
C THR A 328 26.76 -6.58 -22.18
N SER A 329 27.90 -6.26 -21.58
CA SER A 329 28.65 -5.02 -21.86
C SER A 329 29.08 -4.91 -23.33
N GLY A 330 29.43 -6.03 -23.97
CA GLY A 330 29.81 -6.05 -25.38
C GLY A 330 28.63 -5.77 -26.33
N GLN A 331 27.42 -6.14 -25.93
CA GLN A 331 26.20 -5.91 -26.70
C GLN A 331 25.61 -4.50 -26.45
N GLU A 332 25.83 -3.92 -25.26
CA GLU A 332 25.28 -2.60 -24.88
C GLU A 332 25.64 -1.48 -25.86
N GLU A 333 26.88 -1.44 -26.39
CA GLU A 333 27.27 -0.42 -27.37
C GLU A 333 26.39 -0.44 -28.62
N GLN A 334 25.98 -1.64 -29.07
CA GLN A 334 25.13 -1.79 -30.26
C GLN A 334 23.66 -1.49 -29.94
N LEU A 335 23.21 -1.88 -28.74
CA LEU A 335 21.82 -1.73 -28.30
C LEU A 335 21.49 -0.28 -27.88
N ALA A 336 22.47 0.48 -27.40
CA ALA A 336 22.30 1.88 -26.96
C ALA A 336 22.14 2.88 -28.12
N ASN A 337 22.27 2.44 -29.38
CA ASN A 337 22.08 3.30 -30.54
C ASN A 337 20.66 3.87 -30.55
N ARG A 338 20.55 5.20 -30.43
CA ARG A 338 19.28 5.91 -30.45
C ARG A 338 18.64 5.84 -31.84
N VAL A 339 17.36 5.49 -31.86
CA VAL A 339 16.51 5.48 -33.06
C VAL A 339 15.73 6.78 -33.14
N CYS A 340 14.90 7.09 -32.14
CA CYS A 340 14.11 8.33 -32.06
C CYS A 340 13.67 8.67 -30.63
N GLU A 341 12.93 9.77 -30.44
CA GLU A 341 12.08 9.95 -29.26
C GLU A 341 10.64 9.54 -29.58
N THR A 342 9.92 8.93 -28.64
CA THR A 342 8.49 8.66 -28.72
C THR A 342 7.75 9.49 -27.67
N THR A 343 6.65 10.16 -28.05
CA THR A 343 5.88 11.00 -27.12
C THR A 343 4.85 10.23 -26.29
N ASN A 344 4.42 9.07 -26.78
CA ASN A 344 3.50 8.16 -26.14
C ASN A 344 4.01 6.73 -26.31
N THR A 345 3.58 5.83 -25.42
CA THR A 345 3.98 4.43 -25.47
C THR A 345 3.40 3.78 -26.73
N LEU A 346 4.21 2.97 -27.40
CA LEU A 346 3.78 2.10 -28.49
C LEU A 346 3.46 0.73 -27.89
N TRP A 347 2.18 0.45 -27.78
CA TRP A 347 1.62 -0.71 -27.09
C TRP A 347 1.72 -1.97 -27.95
N GLY A 348 2.18 -3.04 -27.34
CA GLY A 348 2.34 -4.38 -27.92
C GLY A 348 2.80 -5.38 -26.86
N GLY A 349 2.91 -6.65 -27.22
CA GLY A 349 3.34 -7.69 -26.29
C GLY A 349 2.40 -7.86 -25.08
N TYR A 350 2.98 -8.26 -23.94
CA TYR A 350 2.25 -8.48 -22.69
C TYR A 350 2.11 -7.20 -21.86
N ILE A 351 0.88 -6.90 -21.45
CA ILE A 351 0.51 -5.81 -20.56
C ILE A 351 -0.45 -6.38 -19.51
N ASN A 352 -0.14 -6.24 -18.22
CA ASN A 352 -0.95 -6.79 -17.12
C ASN A 352 -1.30 -8.27 -17.34
N ASN A 353 -0.32 -9.09 -17.74
CA ASN A 353 -0.43 -10.52 -18.10
C ASN A 353 -1.30 -10.84 -19.33
N ILE A 354 -1.78 -9.84 -20.06
CA ILE A 354 -2.54 -10.04 -21.31
C ILE A 354 -1.66 -9.67 -22.49
N SER A 355 -1.57 -10.55 -23.50
CA SER A 355 -0.90 -10.22 -24.76
C SER A 355 -1.84 -9.41 -25.66
N VAL A 356 -1.76 -8.08 -25.58
CA VAL A 356 -2.77 -7.19 -26.18
C VAL A 356 -2.78 -7.24 -27.71
N ALA A 357 -1.61 -7.40 -28.33
CA ALA A 357 -1.48 -7.52 -29.78
C ALA A 357 -2.06 -8.84 -30.34
N ARG A 358 -2.41 -9.80 -29.49
CA ARG A 358 -2.97 -11.09 -29.88
C ARG A 358 -4.50 -11.14 -29.85
N ILE A 359 -5.16 -10.03 -29.52
CA ILE A 359 -6.63 -9.99 -29.44
C ILE A 359 -7.23 -8.64 -29.84
N THR A 360 -6.45 -7.55 -29.82
CA THR A 360 -6.89 -6.23 -30.27
C THR A 360 -5.88 -5.59 -31.22
N GLU A 361 -6.33 -4.60 -31.97
CA GLU A 361 -5.45 -3.65 -32.64
C GLU A 361 -4.55 -2.93 -31.62
N THR A 362 -3.29 -2.69 -32.01
CA THR A 362 -2.37 -1.86 -31.23
C THR A 362 -1.58 -0.94 -32.14
N ASN A 363 -1.21 0.23 -31.62
CA ASN A 363 -0.46 1.22 -32.38
C ASN A 363 0.96 0.78 -32.78
N LEU A 364 1.60 -0.13 -32.04
CA LEU A 364 2.86 -0.75 -32.49
C LEU A 364 2.60 -1.71 -33.66
N GLY A 365 1.50 -2.46 -33.64
CA GLY A 365 1.06 -3.28 -34.77
C GLY A 365 0.78 -2.48 -36.03
N ASP A 366 0.10 -1.34 -35.87
CA ASP A 366 -0.17 -0.41 -36.97
C ASP A 366 1.13 0.16 -37.56
N LEU A 367 2.07 0.60 -36.71
CA LEU A 367 3.37 1.10 -37.14
C LEU A 367 4.16 0.07 -37.96
N VAL A 368 4.19 -1.18 -37.51
CA VAL A 368 4.95 -2.25 -38.15
C VAL A 368 4.33 -2.63 -39.49
N THR A 369 3.02 -2.80 -39.52
CA THR A 369 2.34 -3.12 -40.78
C THR A 369 2.38 -1.96 -41.78
N ASP A 370 2.39 -0.72 -41.31
CA ASP A 370 2.68 0.46 -42.15
C ASP A 370 4.10 0.40 -42.73
N ALA A 371 5.10 0.03 -41.92
CA ALA A 371 6.48 -0.15 -42.39
C ALA A 371 6.58 -1.24 -43.46
N PHE A 372 5.90 -2.38 -43.27
CA PHE A 372 5.90 -3.47 -44.23
C PHE A 372 5.25 -3.07 -45.54
N ARG A 373 4.09 -2.41 -45.46
CA ARG A 373 3.35 -1.93 -46.62
C ARG A 373 4.16 -0.90 -47.41
N ASP A 374 4.83 0.03 -46.73
CA ASP A 374 5.70 1.05 -47.32
C ASP A 374 6.86 0.40 -48.07
N ALA A 375 7.58 -0.51 -47.40
CA ALA A 375 8.70 -1.24 -48.01
C ALA A 375 8.28 -2.08 -49.22
N ALA A 376 7.13 -2.77 -49.14
CA ALA A 376 6.56 -3.52 -50.24
C ALA A 376 6.22 -2.62 -51.44
N THR A 377 5.55 -1.50 -51.18
CA THR A 377 5.16 -0.53 -52.20
C THR A 377 6.39 0.01 -52.92
N ASP A 378 7.43 0.40 -52.17
CA ASP A 378 8.68 0.91 -52.72
C ASP A 378 9.44 -0.16 -53.53
N PHE A 379 9.52 -1.39 -53.03
CA PHE A 379 10.15 -2.50 -53.72
C PHE A 379 9.49 -2.76 -55.09
N ILE A 380 8.15 -2.82 -55.12
CA ILE A 380 7.38 -3.07 -56.35
C ILE A 380 7.52 -1.90 -57.32
N ALA A 381 7.37 -0.67 -56.83
CA ALA A 381 7.48 0.53 -57.65
C ALA A 381 8.87 0.65 -58.30
N GLY A 382 9.92 0.41 -57.51
CA GLY A 382 11.32 0.47 -57.93
C GLY A 382 11.77 -0.70 -58.83
N SER A 383 11.08 -1.85 -58.76
CA SER A 383 11.47 -3.04 -59.50
C SER A 383 11.37 -2.87 -61.02
N GLN A 384 12.36 -3.43 -61.72
CA GLN A 384 12.39 -3.57 -63.18
C GLN A 384 12.06 -5.00 -63.63
N SER A 385 11.71 -5.90 -62.69
CA SER A 385 11.34 -7.28 -63.01
C SER A 385 10.06 -7.30 -63.84
N GLN A 386 10.08 -8.05 -64.94
CA GLN A 386 8.92 -8.18 -65.82
C GLN A 386 7.72 -8.84 -65.11
N ASP A 387 8.00 -9.65 -64.09
CA ASP A 387 7.00 -10.36 -63.29
C ASP A 387 6.31 -9.45 -62.26
N LEU A 388 6.94 -8.33 -61.89
CA LEU A 388 6.41 -7.37 -60.92
C LEU A 388 5.71 -6.16 -61.57
N ILE A 389 5.92 -5.92 -62.86
CA ILE A 389 5.25 -4.85 -63.62
C ILE A 389 3.72 -4.88 -63.50
N PRO A 390 3.03 -6.05 -63.57
CA PRO A 390 1.57 -6.11 -63.43
C PRO A 390 1.04 -5.62 -62.07
N TYR A 391 1.91 -5.56 -61.06
CA TYR A 391 1.54 -5.30 -59.67
C TYR A 391 1.82 -3.86 -59.21
N LYS A 392 2.35 -2.97 -60.09
CA LYS A 392 2.75 -1.61 -59.70
C LYS A 392 1.62 -0.69 -59.24
N ASP A 393 0.41 -0.91 -59.77
CA ASP A 393 -0.79 -0.11 -59.46
C ASP A 393 -1.83 -0.94 -58.68
N VAL A 394 -1.40 -2.04 -58.07
CA VAL A 394 -2.26 -2.98 -57.33
C VAL A 394 -2.27 -2.63 -55.84
N PRO A 395 -3.42 -2.73 -55.13
CA PRO A 395 -3.47 -2.49 -53.70
C PRO A 395 -2.54 -3.43 -52.91
N VAL A 396 -1.80 -2.86 -51.96
CA VAL A 396 -0.94 -3.58 -51.01
C VAL A 396 -1.62 -3.58 -49.64
N ALA A 397 -1.85 -4.76 -49.10
CA ALA A 397 -2.19 -4.99 -47.71
C ALA A 397 -0.97 -5.57 -46.98
N ALA A 398 -0.77 -5.17 -45.73
CA ALA A 398 0.26 -5.72 -44.88
C ALA A 398 -0.34 -6.30 -43.61
N VAL A 399 0.24 -7.38 -43.13
CA VAL A 399 -0.15 -8.02 -41.88
C VAL A 399 1.06 -8.37 -41.03
N GLU A 400 0.90 -8.34 -39.72
CA GLU A 400 1.89 -8.79 -38.74
C GLU A 400 1.17 -9.56 -37.65
N ASN A 401 1.64 -10.75 -37.30
CA ASN A 401 0.98 -11.54 -36.27
C ASN A 401 1.34 -11.02 -34.88
N GLY A 402 0.36 -10.94 -33.98
CA GLY A 402 0.54 -10.47 -32.61
C GLY A 402 1.55 -11.28 -31.81
N GLY A 403 1.82 -12.53 -32.22
CA GLY A 403 2.90 -13.36 -31.70
C GLY A 403 4.31 -12.85 -32.02
N GLY A 404 4.49 -12.14 -33.14
CA GLY A 404 5.72 -11.48 -33.55
C GLY A 404 6.06 -10.24 -32.72
N ILE A 405 5.05 -9.57 -32.16
CA ILE A 405 5.19 -8.36 -31.33
C ILE A 405 5.33 -8.74 -29.85
N ARG A 406 6.56 -8.73 -29.34
CA ARG A 406 6.89 -9.31 -28.01
C ARG A 406 6.84 -8.33 -26.85
N SER A 407 7.00 -7.04 -27.11
CA SER A 407 7.00 -6.01 -26.07
C SER A 407 6.43 -4.70 -26.59
N SER A 408 5.93 -3.88 -25.67
CA SER A 408 5.69 -2.45 -25.91
C SER A 408 7.01 -1.69 -25.98
N ILE A 409 7.00 -0.52 -26.63
CA ILE A 409 8.08 0.47 -26.61
C ILE A 409 7.64 1.66 -25.75
N PRO A 410 8.22 1.85 -24.55
CA PRO A 410 7.89 2.97 -23.68
C PRO A 410 8.11 4.32 -24.38
N ASN A 411 7.34 5.33 -23.97
CA ASN A 411 7.60 6.71 -24.37
C ASN A 411 8.95 7.21 -23.84
N GLY A 412 9.54 8.18 -24.54
CA GLY A 412 10.87 8.72 -24.28
C GLY A 412 11.87 8.27 -25.34
N THR A 413 13.13 8.07 -24.95
CA THR A 413 14.18 7.71 -25.91
C THR A 413 14.05 6.25 -26.32
N THR A 414 13.78 6.02 -27.60
CA THR A 414 13.75 4.69 -28.21
C THR A 414 15.12 4.38 -28.81
N THR A 415 15.70 3.26 -28.41
CA THR A 415 16.99 2.75 -28.91
C THR A 415 16.79 1.43 -29.63
N LYS A 416 17.88 0.91 -30.22
CA LYS A 416 17.89 -0.41 -30.86
C LYS A 416 17.52 -1.52 -29.88
N LYS A 417 17.79 -1.34 -28.58
CA LYS A 417 17.36 -2.26 -27.53
C LYS A 417 15.85 -2.49 -27.53
N GLU A 418 15.07 -1.42 -27.56
CA GLU A 418 13.61 -1.52 -27.53
C GLU A 418 13.07 -2.22 -28.78
N LEU A 419 13.64 -1.95 -29.96
CA LEU A 419 13.24 -2.61 -31.20
C LEU A 419 13.58 -4.11 -31.19
N VAL A 420 14.82 -4.51 -30.84
CA VAL A 420 15.22 -5.93 -30.77
C VAL A 420 14.41 -6.68 -29.71
N THR A 421 14.03 -6.01 -28.62
CA THR A 421 13.17 -6.60 -27.58
C THR A 421 11.73 -6.81 -28.08
N ALA A 422 11.21 -5.88 -28.87
CA ALA A 422 9.88 -5.99 -29.46
C ALA A 422 9.81 -7.01 -30.61
N PHE A 423 10.86 -7.12 -31.42
CA PHE A 423 10.96 -7.99 -32.60
C PHE A 423 12.25 -8.84 -32.55
N PRO A 424 12.29 -9.89 -31.70
CA PRO A 424 13.51 -10.67 -31.47
C PRO A 424 13.79 -11.75 -32.52
N PHE A 425 12.88 -11.95 -33.47
CA PHE A 425 13.01 -12.97 -34.51
C PHE A 425 13.83 -12.46 -35.68
N SER A 426 14.61 -13.34 -36.31
CA SER A 426 15.37 -13.02 -37.53
C SER A 426 14.48 -13.18 -38.78
N ASN A 427 13.27 -12.61 -38.74
CA ASN A 427 12.34 -12.68 -39.85
C ASN A 427 12.78 -11.80 -41.02
N THR A 428 12.35 -12.18 -42.20
CA THR A 428 12.42 -11.39 -43.43
C THR A 428 11.01 -11.06 -43.91
N LEU A 429 10.83 -10.04 -44.75
CA LEU A 429 9.51 -9.73 -45.29
C LEU A 429 9.29 -10.44 -46.62
N MET A 430 8.15 -11.13 -46.79
CA MET A 430 7.79 -11.81 -48.03
C MET A 430 6.55 -11.18 -48.64
N LEU A 431 6.47 -11.20 -49.97
CA LEU A 431 5.35 -10.66 -50.75
C LEU A 431 4.74 -11.76 -51.58
N LYS A 432 3.42 -11.93 -51.49
CA LYS A 432 2.67 -12.88 -52.32
C LYS A 432 1.52 -12.16 -53.01
N ALA A 433 1.22 -12.61 -54.22
CA ALA A 433 0.00 -12.21 -54.92
C ALA A 433 -1.19 -12.93 -54.27
N VAL A 434 -2.22 -12.16 -53.90
CA VAL A 434 -3.46 -12.67 -53.32
C VAL A 434 -4.67 -12.10 -54.04
N THR A 435 -5.85 -12.65 -53.77
CA THR A 435 -7.14 -12.09 -54.18
C THR A 435 -7.91 -11.64 -52.92
N PRO A 436 -8.95 -10.80 -53.05
CA PRO A 436 -9.82 -10.50 -51.92
C PRO A 436 -10.35 -11.76 -51.23
N GLN A 437 -10.73 -12.81 -51.97
CA GLN A 437 -11.17 -14.08 -51.37
C GLN A 437 -10.12 -14.68 -50.43
N ILE A 438 -8.85 -14.74 -50.85
CA ILE A 438 -7.75 -15.25 -50.00
C ILE A 438 -7.56 -14.32 -48.80
N LEU A 439 -7.61 -13.00 -48.98
CA LEU A 439 -7.50 -12.06 -47.87
C LEU A 439 -8.63 -12.21 -46.84
N PHE A 440 -9.85 -12.55 -47.28
CA PHE A 440 -10.93 -12.93 -46.37
C PHE A 440 -10.63 -14.22 -45.61
N GLN A 441 -10.01 -15.24 -46.23
CA GLN A 441 -9.60 -16.47 -45.53
C GLN A 441 -8.54 -16.17 -44.46
N VAL A 442 -7.54 -15.35 -44.81
CA VAL A 442 -6.50 -14.89 -43.88
C VAL A 442 -7.14 -14.16 -42.69
N MET A 443 -8.02 -13.20 -42.93
CA MET A 443 -8.61 -12.44 -41.83
C MET A 443 -9.66 -13.21 -41.02
N GLU A 444 -10.37 -14.19 -41.59
CA GLU A 444 -11.24 -15.09 -40.81
C GLU A 444 -10.40 -15.97 -39.88
N HIS A 445 -9.28 -16.51 -40.36
CA HIS A 445 -8.36 -17.29 -39.55
C HIS A 445 -7.75 -16.45 -38.42
N SER A 446 -7.31 -15.22 -38.71
CA SER A 446 -6.84 -14.24 -37.71
C SER A 446 -7.82 -14.01 -36.56
N LEU A 447 -9.12 -13.93 -36.89
CA LEU A 447 -10.19 -13.63 -35.94
C LEU A 447 -10.80 -14.88 -35.29
N SER A 448 -10.41 -16.09 -35.71
CA SER A 448 -10.98 -17.36 -35.24
C SER A 448 -10.88 -17.52 -33.72
N ASN A 449 -9.74 -17.10 -33.16
CA ASN A 449 -9.46 -17.17 -31.73
C ASN A 449 -10.27 -16.17 -30.89
N VAL A 450 -10.89 -15.15 -31.49
CA VAL A 450 -11.79 -14.22 -30.79
C VAL A 450 -13.19 -14.82 -30.79
N THR A 451 -13.60 -15.39 -29.67
CA THR A 451 -14.80 -16.25 -29.57
C THR A 451 -16.06 -15.52 -29.13
N ALA A 452 -15.93 -14.44 -28.36
CA ALA A 452 -17.08 -13.68 -27.86
C ALA A 452 -16.72 -12.23 -27.50
N GLN A 453 -17.75 -11.42 -27.32
CA GLN A 453 -17.69 -10.10 -26.71
C GLN A 453 -18.79 -9.96 -25.66
N ASP A 454 -18.42 -9.56 -24.45
CA ASP A 454 -19.34 -9.31 -23.35
C ASP A 454 -20.22 -8.08 -23.61
N GLU A 455 -21.53 -8.20 -23.35
CA GLU A 455 -22.51 -7.15 -23.69
C GLU A 455 -22.49 -5.95 -22.72
N GLU A 456 -21.94 -6.12 -21.51
CA GLU A 456 -21.94 -5.08 -20.47
C GLU A 456 -20.60 -4.32 -20.46
N THR A 457 -19.50 -5.05 -20.45
CA THR A 457 -18.13 -4.52 -20.34
C THR A 457 -17.49 -4.26 -21.70
N GLY A 458 -17.95 -4.93 -22.76
CA GLY A 458 -17.34 -4.90 -24.08
C GLY A 458 -16.08 -5.76 -24.21
N MET A 459 -15.70 -6.51 -23.16
CA MET A 459 -14.50 -7.34 -23.14
C MET A 459 -14.56 -8.47 -24.18
N LEU A 460 -13.47 -8.68 -24.91
CA LEU A 460 -13.31 -9.78 -25.85
C LEU A 460 -12.82 -11.02 -25.11
N SER A 461 -13.36 -12.18 -25.48
CA SER A 461 -12.94 -13.49 -24.96
C SER A 461 -12.39 -14.35 -26.08
N GLY A 462 -11.37 -15.14 -25.78
CA GLY A 462 -10.69 -15.93 -26.81
C GLY A 462 -9.41 -16.60 -26.34
N VAL A 463 -8.75 -17.27 -27.26
CA VAL A 463 -7.41 -17.82 -27.06
C VAL A 463 -6.39 -16.76 -27.46
N TYR A 464 -5.46 -16.39 -26.58
CA TYR A 464 -4.38 -15.42 -26.87
C TYR A 464 -3.25 -16.05 -27.70
N GLY A 465 -3.61 -16.77 -28.76
CA GLY A 465 -2.69 -17.40 -29.71
C GLY A 465 -1.95 -16.34 -30.53
N GLY A 466 -0.75 -16.66 -31.00
CA GLY A 466 0.08 -15.71 -31.74
C GLY A 466 -0.48 -15.26 -33.11
N GLY A 467 -1.54 -15.91 -33.60
CA GLY A 467 -2.05 -15.76 -34.97
C GLY A 467 -2.94 -14.56 -35.25
N PHE A 468 -3.39 -13.78 -34.27
CA PHE A 468 -4.17 -12.56 -34.54
C PHE A 468 -3.32 -11.54 -35.30
N LEU A 469 -3.80 -11.06 -36.46
CA LEU A 469 -3.06 -10.17 -37.34
C LEU A 469 -3.39 -8.69 -37.08
N GLN A 470 -2.35 -7.91 -36.83
CA GLN A 470 -2.33 -6.46 -37.02
C GLN A 470 -2.33 -6.18 -38.53
N VAL A 471 -2.87 -5.02 -38.97
CA VAL A 471 -3.09 -4.77 -40.41
C VAL A 471 -2.76 -3.35 -40.86
N SER A 472 -2.37 -3.21 -42.13
CA SER A 472 -2.28 -1.93 -42.86
C SER A 472 -2.79 -2.08 -44.28
N GLY A 473 -3.33 -1.00 -44.86
CA GLY A 473 -3.94 -1.00 -46.20
C GLY A 473 -5.39 -1.49 -46.25
N ILE A 474 -5.90 -2.03 -45.14
CA ILE A 474 -7.28 -2.52 -45.00
C ILE A 474 -7.88 -2.11 -43.64
N GLN A 475 -9.21 -1.99 -43.63
CA GLN A 475 -10.03 -1.94 -42.42
C GLN A 475 -11.01 -3.12 -42.40
N VAL A 476 -11.09 -3.80 -41.26
CA VAL A 476 -11.93 -4.97 -41.01
C VAL A 476 -12.92 -4.67 -39.89
N ARG A 477 -14.22 -4.86 -40.16
CA ARG A 477 -15.28 -4.85 -39.16
C ARG A 477 -15.79 -6.27 -39.00
N TYR A 478 -15.84 -6.77 -37.78
CA TYR A 478 -16.18 -8.17 -37.53
C TYR A 478 -17.09 -8.34 -36.32
N ASN A 479 -17.83 -9.44 -36.25
CA ASN A 479 -18.65 -9.83 -35.12
C ASN A 479 -17.94 -10.93 -34.31
N PRO A 480 -17.41 -10.63 -33.11
CA PRO A 480 -16.77 -11.62 -32.24
C PRO A 480 -17.65 -12.84 -31.94
N ASN A 481 -18.97 -12.63 -31.81
CA ASN A 481 -19.95 -13.66 -31.44
C ASN A 481 -20.39 -14.53 -32.63
N ALA A 482 -19.93 -14.23 -33.85
CA ALA A 482 -20.25 -15.05 -35.01
C ALA A 482 -19.41 -16.34 -35.02
N PRO A 483 -19.94 -17.43 -35.62
CA PRO A 483 -19.17 -18.65 -35.86
C PRO A 483 -17.89 -18.37 -36.65
N GLU A 484 -16.92 -19.26 -36.50
CA GLU A 484 -15.73 -19.32 -37.35
C GLU A 484 -16.10 -19.28 -38.84
N ASP A 485 -15.23 -18.67 -39.66
CA ASP A 485 -15.44 -18.37 -41.09
C ASP A 485 -16.60 -17.40 -41.42
N ALA A 486 -17.29 -16.86 -40.42
CA ALA A 486 -18.41 -15.93 -40.58
C ALA A 486 -18.28 -14.68 -39.70
N LYS A 487 -17.09 -14.35 -39.23
CA LYS A 487 -16.85 -13.20 -38.34
C LYS A 487 -16.83 -11.89 -39.08
N ILE A 488 -16.27 -11.82 -40.29
CA ILE A 488 -16.10 -10.55 -41.02
C ILE A 488 -17.45 -10.05 -41.54
N LEU A 489 -17.83 -8.85 -41.12
CA LEU A 489 -19.02 -8.14 -41.58
C LEU A 489 -18.72 -7.29 -42.82
N GLU A 490 -17.56 -6.64 -42.82
CA GLU A 490 -17.08 -5.78 -43.91
C GLU A 490 -15.55 -5.74 -43.90
N MET A 491 -14.94 -5.76 -45.09
CA MET A 491 -13.54 -5.45 -45.30
C MET A 491 -13.42 -4.43 -46.42
N LYS A 492 -12.61 -3.40 -46.22
CA LYS A 492 -12.38 -2.34 -47.24
C LYS A 492 -10.94 -1.88 -47.25
N LEU A 493 -10.52 -1.32 -48.37
CA LEU A 493 -9.23 -0.63 -48.52
C LEU A 493 -9.27 0.76 -47.87
N ASP A 494 -8.09 1.34 -47.63
CA ASP A 494 -7.93 2.70 -47.07
C ASP A 494 -8.66 3.79 -47.89
N ASP A 495 -8.80 3.60 -49.20
CA ASP A 495 -9.51 4.53 -50.10
C ASP A 495 -11.04 4.43 -50.01
N GLY A 496 -11.55 3.49 -49.19
CA GLY A 496 -12.96 3.22 -48.99
C GLY A 496 -13.55 2.15 -49.90
N THR A 497 -12.76 1.54 -50.79
CA THR A 497 -13.22 0.45 -51.67
C THR A 497 -13.57 -0.79 -50.87
N VAL A 498 -14.84 -1.18 -50.87
CA VAL A 498 -15.32 -2.40 -50.20
C VAL A 498 -14.92 -3.64 -50.99
N LEU A 499 -14.29 -4.61 -50.32
CA LEU A 499 -13.85 -5.86 -50.91
C LEU A 499 -14.97 -6.91 -50.85
N SER A 500 -14.99 -7.80 -51.86
CA SER A 500 -15.94 -8.90 -51.94
C SER A 500 -15.28 -10.23 -51.58
N ARG A 501 -15.89 -11.01 -50.68
CA ARG A 501 -15.44 -12.36 -50.30
C ARG A 501 -15.41 -13.33 -51.50
N ASP A 502 -16.24 -13.09 -52.50
CA ASP A 502 -16.36 -13.94 -53.69
C ASP A 502 -15.44 -13.51 -54.84
N ASP A 503 -14.60 -12.48 -54.66
CA ASP A 503 -13.69 -11.99 -55.71
C ASP A 503 -12.41 -12.83 -55.76
N THR A 504 -12.31 -13.63 -56.82
CA THR A 504 -11.18 -14.53 -57.12
C THR A 504 -10.23 -13.99 -58.18
N ASP A 505 -10.50 -12.81 -58.73
CA ASP A 505 -9.89 -12.35 -59.98
C ASP A 505 -9.08 -11.05 -59.80
N THR A 506 -9.51 -10.17 -58.88
CA THR A 506 -8.81 -8.90 -58.65
C THR A 506 -7.48 -9.16 -57.95
N PRO A 507 -6.33 -8.81 -58.55
CA PRO A 507 -5.05 -9.00 -57.90
C PRO A 507 -4.91 -8.00 -56.73
N MET A 508 -4.30 -8.48 -55.66
CA MET A 508 -3.82 -7.73 -54.52
C MET A 508 -2.45 -8.27 -54.11
N ILE A 509 -1.72 -7.49 -53.32
CA ILE A 509 -0.46 -7.93 -52.75
C ILE A 509 -0.63 -8.01 -51.25
N LEU A 510 -0.21 -9.13 -50.67
CA LEU A 510 -0.05 -9.29 -49.24
C LEU A 510 1.44 -9.30 -48.93
N VAL A 511 1.85 -8.47 -47.98
CA VAL A 511 3.20 -8.50 -47.38
C VAL A 511 3.10 -8.82 -45.90
N SER A 512 3.98 -9.68 -45.42
CA SER A 512 4.14 -9.99 -43.99
C SER A 512 5.53 -10.55 -43.74
N ASN A 513 5.83 -10.88 -42.49
CA ASN A 513 7.01 -11.66 -42.14
C ASN A 513 6.98 -13.05 -42.82
N ASN A 514 8.16 -13.63 -43.05
CA ASN A 514 8.32 -14.92 -43.70
C ASN A 514 7.69 -16.08 -42.91
N TYR A 515 7.55 -15.95 -41.60
CA TYR A 515 6.87 -16.91 -40.76
C TYR A 515 5.38 -17.08 -41.16
N ILE A 516 4.61 -16.00 -41.22
CA ILE A 516 3.20 -16.02 -41.65
C ILE A 516 3.09 -16.40 -43.12
N MET A 517 3.95 -15.84 -43.97
CA MET A 517 3.91 -16.10 -45.40
C MET A 517 4.23 -17.56 -45.76
N SER A 518 4.91 -18.30 -44.87
CA SER A 518 5.21 -19.73 -45.03
C SER A 518 4.19 -20.67 -44.39
N GLY A 519 3.11 -20.12 -43.81
CA GLY A 519 2.05 -20.88 -43.16
C GLY A 519 2.20 -21.06 -41.65
N GLY A 520 3.10 -20.31 -40.99
CA GLY A 520 3.16 -20.24 -39.52
C GLY A 520 1.82 -19.79 -38.94
N ASN A 521 1.51 -20.15 -37.69
CA ASN A 521 0.18 -19.97 -37.08
C ASN A 521 -0.99 -20.50 -37.94
N ASP A 522 -0.78 -21.60 -38.67
CA ASP A 522 -1.79 -22.27 -39.50
C ASP A 522 -2.36 -21.43 -40.67
N TYR A 523 -1.61 -20.43 -41.13
CA TYR A 523 -1.92 -19.66 -42.34
C TYR A 523 -1.63 -20.45 -43.64
N ASP A 524 -2.06 -21.72 -43.69
CA ASP A 524 -1.77 -22.67 -44.78
C ASP A 524 -2.24 -22.17 -46.15
N MET A 525 -3.29 -21.33 -46.20
CA MET A 525 -3.78 -20.72 -47.44
C MET A 525 -2.73 -19.83 -48.13
N LEU A 526 -1.68 -19.39 -47.41
CA LEU A 526 -0.59 -18.60 -47.96
C LEU A 526 0.58 -19.46 -48.45
N LYS A 527 0.76 -20.67 -47.91
CA LYS A 527 1.97 -21.49 -48.06
C LYS A 527 2.36 -21.73 -49.52
N ASP A 528 1.40 -22.20 -50.33
CA ASP A 528 1.63 -22.61 -51.72
C ASP A 528 1.42 -21.49 -52.75
N LEU A 529 1.18 -20.24 -52.30
CA LEU A 529 1.05 -19.10 -53.21
C LEU A 529 2.41 -18.65 -53.76
N ASP A 530 2.40 -18.17 -55.00
CA ASP A 530 3.59 -17.69 -55.69
C ASP A 530 4.24 -16.51 -54.94
N LEU A 531 5.51 -16.69 -54.56
CA LEU A 531 6.34 -15.65 -53.98
C LEU A 531 6.72 -14.62 -55.04
N LEU A 532 6.32 -13.37 -54.85
CA LEU A 532 6.68 -12.25 -55.71
C LEU A 532 8.07 -11.69 -55.36
N GLY A 533 8.48 -11.81 -54.11
CA GLY A 533 9.80 -11.39 -53.64
C GLY A 533 9.94 -11.45 -52.12
N GLU A 534 11.17 -11.22 -51.66
CA GLU A 534 11.54 -11.12 -50.26
C GLU A 534 12.33 -9.82 -50.05
N ILE A 535 11.94 -9.04 -49.04
CA ILE A 535 12.46 -7.70 -48.72
C ILE A 535 13.15 -7.76 -47.36
N GLY A 536 14.48 -7.80 -47.37
CA GLY A 536 15.33 -7.49 -46.22
C GLY A 536 14.96 -8.20 -44.92
N GLY A 537 15.49 -7.69 -43.81
CA GLY A 537 15.06 -8.09 -42.47
C GLY A 537 13.88 -7.26 -41.99
N GLU A 538 13.03 -7.88 -41.17
CA GLU A 538 11.88 -7.23 -40.51
C GLU A 538 12.34 -6.01 -39.69
N LEU A 539 13.31 -6.21 -38.81
CA LEU A 539 13.80 -5.20 -37.88
C LEU A 539 14.39 -3.98 -38.62
N GLU A 540 15.21 -4.21 -39.64
CA GLU A 540 15.78 -3.13 -40.45
C GLU A 540 14.71 -2.35 -41.21
N THR A 541 13.64 -3.02 -41.63
CA THR A 541 12.51 -2.38 -42.31
C THR A 541 11.76 -1.45 -41.36
N ILE A 542 11.45 -1.92 -40.16
CA ILE A 542 10.80 -1.12 -39.11
C ILE A 542 11.69 0.07 -38.73
N GLU A 543 12.98 -0.16 -38.47
CA GLU A 543 13.94 0.89 -38.13
C GLU A 543 14.06 1.94 -39.25
N SER A 544 14.11 1.52 -40.51
CA SER A 544 14.15 2.42 -41.67
C SER A 544 12.88 3.27 -41.79
N TYR A 545 11.71 2.68 -41.56
CA TYR A 545 10.44 3.38 -41.60
C TYR A 545 10.33 4.43 -40.50
N ILE A 546 10.69 4.08 -39.26
CA ILE A 546 10.74 5.01 -38.13
C ILE A 546 11.69 6.17 -38.43
N ASN A 547 12.88 5.87 -38.99
CA ASN A 547 13.84 6.90 -39.40
C ASN A 547 13.24 7.82 -40.47
N GLY A 548 12.45 7.32 -41.41
CA GLY A 548 11.73 8.12 -42.39
C GLY A 548 10.71 9.08 -41.75
N LEU A 549 9.89 8.57 -40.83
CA LEU A 549 8.87 9.36 -40.12
C LEU A 549 9.46 10.45 -39.21
N THR A 550 10.63 10.18 -38.63
CA THR A 550 11.26 11.03 -37.60
C THR A 550 12.39 11.89 -38.14
N ASN A 551 12.60 11.92 -39.46
CA ASN A 551 13.75 12.60 -40.09
C ASN A 551 15.08 12.18 -39.43
N HIS A 552 15.32 10.86 -39.39
CA HIS A 552 16.45 10.20 -38.75
C HIS A 552 16.56 10.52 -37.25
N GLY A 553 15.44 10.42 -36.53
CA GLY A 553 15.37 10.64 -35.10
C GLY A 553 15.47 12.11 -34.67
N ALA A 554 15.36 13.06 -35.59
CA ALA A 554 15.35 14.49 -35.28
C ALA A 554 14.01 14.95 -34.68
N ASP A 555 12.91 14.41 -35.19
CA ASP A 555 11.55 14.71 -34.76
C ASP A 555 11.00 13.56 -33.88
N PRO A 556 10.17 13.85 -32.87
CA PRO A 556 9.59 12.81 -32.04
C PRO A 556 8.46 12.08 -32.76
N LEU A 557 8.36 10.77 -32.53
CA LEU A 557 7.28 9.92 -33.00
C LEU A 557 6.06 10.02 -32.07
N SER A 558 4.87 10.14 -32.65
CA SER A 558 3.60 10.17 -31.91
C SER A 558 2.53 9.46 -32.73
N LEU A 559 1.90 8.45 -32.14
CA LEU A 559 0.87 7.63 -32.79
C LEU A 559 -0.35 7.52 -31.87
N PRO A 560 -1.59 7.61 -32.37
CA PRO A 560 -2.78 7.31 -31.57
C PRO A 560 -2.73 5.86 -31.07
N CYS A 561 -3.48 5.51 -30.02
CA CYS A 561 -3.51 4.14 -29.48
C CYS A 561 -4.15 3.11 -30.42
N THR A 562 -4.95 3.57 -31.39
CA THR A 562 -5.64 2.78 -32.42
C THR A 562 -5.88 3.68 -33.64
N TYR A 563 -5.87 3.09 -34.84
CA TYR A 563 -6.32 3.73 -36.09
C TYR A 563 -7.72 3.25 -36.53
N ASP A 564 -8.36 2.41 -35.71
CA ASP A 564 -9.64 1.76 -35.97
C ASP A 564 -9.61 0.92 -37.25
N ARG A 565 -8.53 0.16 -37.46
CA ARG A 565 -8.38 -0.79 -38.58
C ARG A 565 -9.04 -2.13 -38.30
N ILE A 566 -9.14 -2.56 -37.04
CA ILE A 566 -9.75 -3.84 -36.65
C ILE A 566 -10.84 -3.58 -35.60
N ILE A 567 -12.09 -3.50 -36.05
CA ILE A 567 -13.21 -3.02 -35.24
C ILE A 567 -14.15 -4.17 -34.87
N PRO A 568 -14.23 -4.58 -33.58
CA PRO A 568 -15.26 -5.49 -33.13
C PRO A 568 -16.63 -4.81 -33.13
N GLN A 569 -17.64 -5.51 -33.63
CA GLN A 569 -19.02 -5.05 -33.67
C GLN A 569 -19.98 -6.20 -33.34
N SER A 570 -20.54 -6.16 -32.14
CA SER A 570 -21.54 -7.11 -31.63
C SER A 570 -22.81 -6.39 -31.15
N SER A 571 -23.54 -6.99 -30.20
CA SER A 571 -24.63 -6.36 -29.45
C SER A 571 -24.14 -5.35 -28.40
N TYR A 572 -22.84 -5.31 -28.07
CA TYR A 572 -22.27 -4.28 -27.20
C TYR A 572 -22.50 -2.88 -27.78
N SER A 573 -23.18 -2.03 -27.02
CA SER A 573 -23.57 -0.66 -27.44
C SER A 573 -22.91 0.44 -26.61
N GLY A 574 -21.92 0.09 -25.78
CA GLY A 574 -21.22 1.05 -24.93
C GLY A 574 -20.31 1.96 -25.76
N ASN A 575 -20.57 3.27 -25.71
CA ASN A 575 -19.72 4.27 -26.37
C ASN A 575 -18.55 4.73 -25.47
N GLU A 576 -18.66 4.51 -24.15
CA GLU A 576 -17.69 4.88 -23.13
C GLU A 576 -17.63 3.77 -22.05
N TYR A 577 -16.51 3.67 -21.33
CA TYR A 577 -16.33 2.81 -20.17
C TYR A 577 -15.57 3.54 -19.06
N THR A 578 -15.71 3.05 -17.82
CA THR A 578 -14.97 3.55 -16.66
C THR A 578 -13.90 2.56 -16.24
N ALA A 579 -12.63 2.92 -16.45
CA ALA A 579 -11.48 2.19 -15.93
C ALA A 579 -11.21 2.55 -14.46
N SER A 580 -10.66 1.60 -13.73
CA SER A 580 -10.20 1.68 -12.35
C SER A 580 -8.69 1.46 -12.33
N VAL A 581 -7.96 2.40 -11.71
CA VAL A 581 -6.51 2.38 -11.55
C VAL A 581 -6.20 2.40 -10.07
N ARG A 582 -5.37 1.48 -9.59
CA ARG A 582 -4.96 1.43 -8.18
C ARG A 582 -3.81 2.41 -7.93
N MET A 583 -4.06 3.43 -7.13
CA MET A 583 -3.06 4.41 -6.76
C MET A 583 -2.37 4.00 -5.47
N LEU A 584 -1.04 4.08 -5.48
CA LEU A 584 -0.18 3.69 -4.38
C LEU A 584 0.64 4.90 -3.89
N LEU A 585 0.84 4.97 -2.57
CA LEU A 585 1.80 5.88 -1.98
C LEU A 585 3.22 5.35 -2.25
N PRO A 586 4.28 6.17 -2.14
CA PRO A 586 5.67 5.70 -2.25
C PRO A 586 6.05 4.57 -1.29
N THR A 587 5.28 4.37 -0.21
CA THR A 587 5.44 3.24 0.73
C THR A 587 4.90 1.91 0.20
N GLY A 588 4.18 1.92 -0.92
CA GLY A 588 3.46 0.77 -1.48
C GLY A 588 2.03 0.59 -0.95
N ASP A 589 1.62 1.37 0.05
CA ASP A 589 0.26 1.34 0.57
C ASP A 589 -0.73 1.96 -0.43
N ALA A 590 -2.00 1.55 -0.38
CA ALA A 590 -3.05 2.23 -1.12
C ALA A 590 -3.05 3.73 -0.78
N ALA A 591 -3.31 4.57 -1.78
CA ALA A 591 -3.38 6.01 -1.65
C ALA A 591 -4.84 6.47 -1.57
N PRO A 592 -5.55 6.32 -0.43
CA PRO A 592 -6.96 6.68 -0.34
C PRO A 592 -7.16 8.18 -0.39
N ASN A 593 -8.25 8.61 -1.04
CA ASN A 593 -8.68 10.02 -1.11
C ASN A 593 -7.63 11.01 -1.66
N LYS A 594 -6.64 10.54 -2.43
CA LYS A 594 -5.60 11.37 -3.05
C LYS A 594 -6.06 12.01 -4.36
N ALA A 595 -5.69 13.28 -4.52
CA ALA A 595 -5.80 13.99 -5.79
C ALA A 595 -4.67 13.51 -6.71
N VAL A 596 -5.02 13.24 -7.96
CA VAL A 596 -4.12 12.68 -8.97
C VAL A 596 -4.32 13.44 -10.27
N SER A 597 -3.23 13.92 -10.86
CA SER A 597 -3.23 14.55 -12.17
C SER A 597 -3.20 13.46 -13.25
N VAL A 598 -4.16 13.49 -14.17
CA VAL A 598 -4.37 12.46 -15.19
C VAL A 598 -4.37 13.09 -16.57
N CYS A 599 -3.52 12.63 -17.49
CA CYS A 599 -3.52 13.01 -18.90
C CYS A 599 -3.83 11.78 -19.76
N ILE A 600 -4.87 11.86 -20.59
CA ILE A 600 -5.35 10.75 -21.42
C ILE A 600 -4.96 11.02 -22.88
N ASP A 601 -4.33 10.04 -23.53
CA ASP A 601 -3.82 10.08 -24.90
C ASP A 601 -3.01 11.34 -25.24
N ASN A 602 -2.21 11.85 -24.29
CA ASN A 602 -1.47 13.10 -24.41
C ASN A 602 -2.33 14.34 -24.79
N LYS A 603 -3.63 14.33 -24.48
CA LYS A 603 -4.55 15.43 -24.82
C LYS A 603 -4.72 16.43 -23.68
N THR A 604 -5.53 16.11 -22.68
CA THR A 604 -5.94 17.07 -21.63
C THR A 604 -5.67 16.50 -20.24
N THR A 605 -4.95 17.28 -19.44
CA THR A 605 -4.70 16.99 -18.02
C THR A 605 -5.90 17.42 -17.17
N LYS A 606 -6.37 16.52 -16.30
CA LYS A 606 -7.42 16.77 -15.31
C LYS A 606 -7.00 16.25 -13.95
N THR A 607 -7.51 16.83 -12.87
CA THR A 607 -7.32 16.29 -11.51
C THR A 607 -8.51 15.42 -11.13
N LEU A 608 -8.24 14.17 -10.78
CA LEU A 608 -9.21 13.18 -10.30
C LEU A 608 -8.85 12.77 -8.87
N TYR A 609 -9.77 12.09 -8.18
CA TYR A 609 -9.55 11.63 -6.80
C TYR A 609 -9.73 10.12 -6.69
N THR A 610 -8.84 9.48 -5.94
CA THR A 610 -8.99 8.06 -5.56
C THR A 610 -10.08 7.91 -4.50
N ASP A 611 -10.78 6.78 -4.46
CA ASP A 611 -11.70 6.45 -3.38
C ASP A 611 -10.98 6.02 -2.08
N LYS A 612 -11.76 5.59 -1.07
CA LYS A 612 -11.26 5.10 0.23
C LYS A 612 -10.37 3.85 0.14
N SER A 613 -10.38 3.16 -0.99
CA SER A 613 -9.58 1.95 -1.24
C SER A 613 -8.33 2.27 -2.08
N GLY A 614 -8.12 3.54 -2.43
CA GLY A 614 -7.05 3.98 -3.32
C GLY A 614 -7.33 3.75 -4.80
N ILE A 615 -8.58 3.57 -5.20
CA ILE A 615 -8.95 3.35 -6.61
C ILE A 615 -9.34 4.66 -7.29
N LEU A 616 -8.64 5.00 -8.37
CA LEU A 616 -8.91 6.12 -9.27
C LEU A 616 -9.81 5.66 -10.41
N LYS A 617 -10.96 6.33 -10.62
CA LYS A 617 -11.89 6.02 -11.71
C LYS A 617 -11.76 7.00 -12.88
N ILE A 618 -11.60 6.48 -14.09
CA ILE A 618 -11.35 7.25 -15.32
C ILE A 618 -12.35 6.82 -16.39
N THR A 619 -13.21 7.74 -16.85
CA THR A 619 -14.16 7.47 -17.94
C THR A 619 -13.60 7.92 -19.29
N VAL A 620 -13.59 7.02 -20.27
CA VAL A 620 -13.04 7.21 -21.63
C VAL A 620 -13.94 6.56 -22.69
N PRO A 621 -13.82 6.94 -23.97
CA PRO A 621 -14.46 6.21 -25.08
C PRO A 621 -14.11 4.71 -25.10
N ALA A 622 -14.93 3.88 -25.75
CA ALA A 622 -14.60 2.47 -25.94
C ALA A 622 -13.31 2.29 -26.77
N GLY A 623 -12.47 1.34 -26.35
CA GLY A 623 -11.19 1.03 -26.98
C GLY A 623 -9.96 1.32 -26.10
N PRO A 624 -8.76 1.22 -26.69
CA PRO A 624 -7.50 1.38 -26.00
C PRO A 624 -7.12 2.85 -25.76
N HIS A 625 -6.63 3.15 -24.56
CA HIS A 625 -6.14 4.48 -24.19
C HIS A 625 -4.85 4.41 -23.36
N GLY A 626 -3.99 5.42 -23.56
CA GLY A 626 -2.80 5.65 -22.75
C GLY A 626 -3.06 6.71 -21.69
N VAL A 627 -2.74 6.42 -20.42
CA VAL A 627 -3.01 7.31 -19.29
C VAL A 627 -1.72 7.65 -18.56
N GLN A 628 -1.34 8.92 -18.55
CA GLN A 628 -0.21 9.43 -17.78
C GLN A 628 -0.68 9.98 -16.43
N ILE A 629 0.05 9.70 -15.35
CA ILE A 629 -0.30 10.04 -13.97
C ILE A 629 0.76 10.98 -13.37
N ASP A 630 0.37 12.11 -12.76
CA ASP A 630 1.26 13.02 -12.02
C ASP A 630 2.53 13.50 -12.77
N ASN A 631 2.48 13.56 -14.11
CA ASN A 631 3.62 13.83 -15.00
C ASN A 631 4.70 12.72 -15.01
N SER A 632 4.34 11.50 -14.61
CA SER A 632 5.15 10.29 -14.78
C SER A 632 5.66 10.18 -16.21
N GLN A 633 6.89 9.68 -16.39
CA GLN A 633 7.32 9.29 -17.72
C GLN A 633 6.48 8.10 -18.20
N GLU A 634 6.24 7.11 -17.33
CA GLU A 634 5.45 5.93 -17.67
C GLU A 634 3.97 6.26 -17.91
N GLN A 635 3.38 5.63 -18.92
CA GLN A 635 1.95 5.64 -19.19
C GLN A 635 1.34 4.29 -18.78
N LEU A 636 0.08 4.31 -18.36
CA LEU A 636 -0.74 3.13 -18.11
C LEU A 636 -1.59 2.82 -19.34
N TYR A 637 -1.86 1.54 -19.58
CA TYR A 637 -2.77 1.08 -20.62
C TYR A 637 -4.12 0.68 -20.02
N ILE A 638 -5.19 1.30 -20.50
CA ILE A 638 -6.57 0.90 -20.20
C ILE A 638 -7.29 0.55 -21.50
N ASN A 639 -8.05 -0.53 -21.51
CA ASN A 639 -8.79 -0.99 -22.68
C ASN A 639 -9.94 -1.90 -22.26
N ASN A 640 -11.18 -1.52 -22.57
CA ASN A 640 -12.33 -2.35 -22.25
C ASN A 640 -12.34 -3.68 -23.02
N TYR A 641 -11.80 -3.72 -24.24
CA TYR A 641 -11.74 -4.95 -25.04
C TYR A 641 -10.82 -6.02 -24.44
N THR A 642 -9.82 -5.62 -23.65
CA THR A 642 -8.96 -6.58 -22.93
C THR A 642 -9.32 -6.71 -21.45
N GLY A 643 -10.33 -5.97 -20.97
CA GLY A 643 -10.65 -5.89 -19.54
C GLY A 643 -9.65 -5.07 -18.71
N SER A 644 -8.59 -4.51 -19.31
CA SER A 644 -7.57 -3.72 -18.60
C SER A 644 -8.18 -2.50 -17.94
N GLY A 645 -8.22 -2.53 -16.60
CA GLY A 645 -8.82 -1.49 -15.77
C GLY A 645 -10.30 -1.67 -15.47
N ILE A 646 -11.00 -2.69 -15.97
CA ILE A 646 -12.44 -2.88 -15.69
C ILE A 646 -12.68 -3.91 -14.59
N ILE A 647 -11.99 -5.05 -14.68
CA ILE A 647 -12.18 -6.19 -13.79
C ILE A 647 -10.85 -6.59 -13.15
N GLU A 648 -10.93 -7.05 -11.89
CA GLU A 648 -9.88 -7.88 -11.29
C GLU A 648 -10.33 -9.34 -11.40
N ASP A 649 -9.54 -10.17 -12.07
CA ASP A 649 -9.79 -11.61 -12.20
C ASP A 649 -8.47 -12.41 -12.14
N GLY A 650 -8.53 -13.70 -12.48
CA GLY A 650 -7.34 -14.57 -12.43
C GLY A 650 -6.27 -14.23 -13.48
N GLN A 651 -6.59 -13.43 -14.49
CA GLN A 651 -5.68 -13.04 -15.57
C GLN A 651 -5.27 -11.56 -15.50
N SER A 652 -6.14 -10.70 -14.98
CA SER A 652 -6.02 -9.25 -15.06
C SER A 652 -6.16 -8.59 -13.69
N SER A 653 -5.23 -7.71 -13.33
CA SER A 653 -5.37 -6.83 -12.18
C SER A 653 -5.62 -5.39 -12.63
N TYR A 654 -6.19 -4.55 -11.76
CA TYR A 654 -6.21 -3.11 -12.04
C TYR A 654 -4.78 -2.60 -12.28
N PRO A 655 -4.56 -1.78 -13.32
CA PRO A 655 -3.29 -1.08 -13.49
C PRO A 655 -2.98 -0.28 -12.22
N SER A 656 -1.72 -0.28 -11.79
CA SER A 656 -1.30 0.47 -10.61
C SER A 656 -0.30 1.58 -10.97
N ALA A 657 -0.41 2.72 -10.30
CA ALA A 657 0.57 3.80 -10.39
C ALA A 657 0.86 4.40 -9.01
N PHE A 658 2.06 4.95 -8.85
CA PHE A 658 2.40 5.74 -7.69
C PHE A 658 1.92 7.17 -7.87
N CYS A 659 1.30 7.74 -6.84
CA CYS A 659 1.09 9.17 -6.77
C CYS A 659 2.23 9.81 -5.99
N ASP A 660 2.77 10.91 -6.52
CA ASP A 660 3.70 11.75 -5.80
C ASP A 660 2.95 12.29 -4.59
N GLY A 661 3.39 11.98 -3.37
CA GLY A 661 2.68 12.28 -2.12
C GLY A 661 2.48 13.78 -1.80
N GLN A 662 2.38 14.65 -2.79
CA GLN A 662 2.16 16.09 -2.69
C GLN A 662 0.78 16.52 -3.17
N THR A 663 -0.27 16.01 -2.53
CA THR A 663 -1.40 16.87 -2.15
C THR A 663 -1.96 16.33 -0.83
N ASP A 664 -1.73 17.06 0.26
CA ASP A 664 -2.51 16.90 1.47
C ASP A 664 -3.86 17.58 1.24
N ASP A 665 -4.92 16.83 1.52
CA ASP A 665 -6.22 16.90 0.88
C ASP A 665 -6.96 18.24 1.02
N THR A 666 -7.88 18.45 0.09
CA THR A 666 -8.56 19.69 -0.21
C THR A 666 -9.72 20.07 0.74
N ILE A 667 -10.09 19.17 1.65
CA ILE A 667 -11.10 19.41 2.71
C ILE A 667 -10.54 18.89 4.04
N GLN A 668 -10.54 19.72 5.08
CA GLN A 668 -10.24 19.32 6.47
C GLN A 668 -11.51 19.36 7.31
N ILE A 669 -11.79 18.32 8.10
CA ILE A 669 -12.87 18.32 9.09
C ILE A 669 -12.28 18.76 10.44
N THR A 670 -12.69 19.92 10.93
CA THR A 670 -12.20 20.51 12.19
C THR A 670 -13.10 20.20 13.38
N ALA A 671 -14.38 19.90 13.13
CA ALA A 671 -15.32 19.39 14.14
C ALA A 671 -16.28 18.37 13.50
N PRO A 672 -16.64 17.26 14.15
CA PRO A 672 -16.02 16.75 15.38
C PRO A 672 -14.55 16.44 15.15
N SER A 673 -13.69 16.84 16.09
CA SER A 673 -12.25 16.59 15.99
C SER A 673 -11.94 15.11 16.22
N ALA A 674 -10.73 14.67 15.88
CA ALA A 674 -10.28 13.30 16.17
C ALA A 674 -10.34 12.93 17.67
N ALA A 675 -10.33 13.94 18.56
CA ALA A 675 -10.48 13.75 20.00
C ALA A 675 -11.96 13.72 20.48
N GLU A 676 -12.92 13.96 19.58
CA GLU A 676 -14.34 14.17 19.87
C GLU A 676 -15.25 13.26 19.03
N THR A 677 -14.80 12.05 18.73
CA THR A 677 -15.52 11.13 17.84
C THR A 677 -16.74 10.48 18.48
N THR A 678 -16.94 10.56 19.81
CA THR A 678 -18.10 9.95 20.49
C THR A 678 -19.17 10.97 20.88
N ILE A 679 -20.39 10.82 20.37
CA ILE A 679 -21.52 11.73 20.56
C ILE A 679 -22.71 11.00 21.20
N SER A 680 -23.32 11.56 22.24
CA SER A 680 -24.45 10.91 22.92
C SER A 680 -25.65 10.68 21.98
N SER A 681 -26.32 9.54 22.15
CA SER A 681 -27.57 9.22 21.43
C SER A 681 -28.62 10.31 21.66
N GLY A 682 -29.23 10.80 20.58
CA GLY A 682 -30.23 11.87 20.62
C GLY A 682 -29.64 13.30 20.61
N ARG A 683 -28.31 13.46 20.75
CA ARG A 683 -27.65 14.76 20.69
C ARG A 683 -27.44 15.21 19.24
N SER A 684 -27.84 16.44 18.93
CA SER A 684 -27.46 17.10 17.68
C SER A 684 -26.03 17.64 17.77
N PHE A 685 -25.29 17.62 16.66
CA PHE A 685 -23.88 18.06 16.62
C PHE A 685 -23.53 18.77 15.31
N TYR A 686 -22.46 19.56 15.31
CA TYR A 686 -21.97 20.24 14.11
C TYR A 686 -20.86 19.49 13.41
N VAL A 687 -20.79 19.70 12.11
CA VAL A 687 -19.65 19.36 11.27
C VAL A 687 -19.07 20.66 10.74
N LYS A 688 -17.81 20.94 11.05
CA LYS A 688 -17.08 22.13 10.57
C LYS A 688 -15.85 21.68 9.80
N GLY A 689 -15.46 22.47 8.81
CA GLY A 689 -14.22 22.21 8.11
C GLY A 689 -13.74 23.34 7.21
N THR A 690 -12.51 23.23 6.75
CA THR A 690 -11.85 24.19 5.86
C THR A 690 -11.63 23.58 4.49
N PHE A 691 -11.61 24.44 3.47
CA PHE A 691 -11.14 24.10 2.14
C PHE A 691 -9.71 24.58 2.01
N GLU A 692 -8.79 23.65 1.75
CA GLU A 692 -7.38 23.94 1.52
C GLU A 692 -7.07 23.61 0.07
N ASN A 693 -6.32 24.44 -0.64
CA ASN A 693 -5.86 24.15 -2.01
C ASN A 693 -6.93 23.88 -3.11
N ILE A 694 -8.24 24.01 -2.85
CA ILE A 694 -9.33 23.91 -3.86
C ILE A 694 -9.37 25.12 -4.83
N GLY A 695 -8.68 26.21 -4.50
CA GLY A 695 -8.88 27.48 -5.18
C GLY A 695 -10.28 28.06 -4.90
N ARG A 696 -10.77 28.93 -5.78
CA ARG A 696 -12.11 29.53 -5.64
C ARG A 696 -13.18 28.51 -6.06
N ILE A 697 -14.08 28.14 -5.14
CA ILE A 697 -15.15 27.19 -5.45
C ILE A 697 -16.07 27.78 -6.52
N PRO A 698 -16.33 27.08 -7.65
CA PRO A 698 -17.19 27.57 -8.71
C PRO A 698 -18.59 27.95 -8.22
N GLU A 699 -19.21 28.95 -8.83
CA GLU A 699 -20.60 29.32 -8.52
C GLU A 699 -21.54 28.14 -8.81
N ASN A 700 -22.57 27.96 -7.96
CA ASN A 700 -23.52 26.85 -8.00
C ASN A 700 -22.95 25.45 -7.74
N SER A 701 -21.75 25.34 -7.17
CA SER A 701 -21.23 24.07 -6.66
C SER A 701 -22.08 23.57 -5.47
N THR A 702 -22.14 22.25 -5.27
CA THR A 702 -22.87 21.66 -4.13
C THR A 702 -21.89 21.20 -3.05
N VAL A 703 -22.08 21.64 -1.81
CA VAL A 703 -21.40 21.06 -0.64
C VAL A 703 -22.38 20.12 0.06
N SER A 704 -21.97 18.87 0.29
CA SER A 704 -22.76 17.85 0.97
C SER A 704 -22.03 17.32 2.19
N VAL A 705 -22.78 17.14 3.29
CA VAL A 705 -22.32 16.50 4.53
C VAL A 705 -23.27 15.37 4.86
N ARG A 706 -22.73 14.17 4.98
CA ARG A 706 -23.49 12.92 5.14
C ARG A 706 -23.01 12.14 6.35
N LEU A 707 -23.95 11.53 7.08
CA LEU A 707 -23.67 10.53 8.10
C LEU A 707 -24.23 9.19 7.64
N THR A 708 -23.35 8.19 7.60
CA THR A 708 -23.63 6.83 7.12
C THR A 708 -23.45 5.84 8.27
N ASP A 709 -24.33 4.86 8.42
CA ASP A 709 -24.18 3.83 9.46
C ASP A 709 -23.21 2.70 9.03
N THR A 710 -22.97 1.72 9.92
CA THR A 710 -22.07 0.60 9.62
C THR A 710 -22.53 -0.32 8.48
N ALA A 711 -23.80 -0.24 8.06
CA ALA A 711 -24.32 -1.01 6.92
C ALA A 711 -24.09 -0.27 5.58
N GLY A 712 -23.61 0.97 5.62
CA GLY A 712 -23.45 1.82 4.44
C GLY A 712 -24.69 2.65 4.11
N ASP A 713 -25.70 2.66 4.97
CA ASP A 713 -26.93 3.41 4.74
C ASP A 713 -26.79 4.86 5.23
N THR A 714 -27.16 5.82 4.38
CA THR A 714 -27.23 7.24 4.75
C THR A 714 -28.34 7.45 5.79
N VAL A 715 -27.96 7.80 7.02
CA VAL A 715 -28.91 8.09 8.11
C VAL A 715 -29.21 9.57 8.27
N ARG A 716 -28.28 10.45 7.88
CA ARG A 716 -28.45 11.92 7.85
C ARG A 716 -27.72 12.50 6.65
N GLU A 717 -28.31 13.50 6.03
CA GLU A 717 -27.69 14.24 4.93
C GLU A 717 -28.13 15.69 4.98
N THR A 718 -27.19 16.60 4.79
CA THR A 718 -27.49 18.02 4.57
C THR A 718 -26.57 18.54 3.47
N SER A 719 -27.13 19.33 2.56
CA SER A 719 -26.38 19.90 1.45
C SER A 719 -26.84 21.31 1.12
N THR A 720 -25.99 22.08 0.48
CA THR A 720 -26.32 23.42 0.00
C THR A 720 -25.62 23.74 -1.31
N GLN A 721 -26.27 24.56 -2.13
CA GLN A 721 -25.71 25.15 -3.35
C GLN A 721 -25.50 26.66 -3.23
N ILE A 722 -25.84 27.24 -2.06
CA ILE A 722 -25.78 28.68 -1.82
C ILE A 722 -24.46 29.00 -1.11
N LYS A 723 -23.58 29.72 -1.82
CA LYS A 723 -22.27 30.18 -1.32
C LYS A 723 -22.38 31.54 -0.61
N ASP A 724 -21.93 31.65 0.63
CA ASP A 724 -21.92 32.92 1.40
C ASP A 724 -20.50 33.51 1.53
N ASN A 725 -20.18 34.50 0.70
CA ASN A 725 -18.86 35.11 0.66
C ASN A 725 -18.61 36.16 1.76
N LYS A 726 -19.56 36.45 2.66
CA LYS A 726 -19.41 37.55 3.62
C LYS A 726 -18.72 37.14 4.91
N THR A 727 -19.06 36.00 5.50
CA THR A 727 -18.33 35.31 6.61
C THR A 727 -19.02 33.96 6.87
N LEU A 728 -18.29 32.88 7.16
CA LEU A 728 -18.91 31.71 7.80
C LEU A 728 -19.43 32.14 9.16
N LYS A 729 -20.72 31.93 9.45
CA LYS A 729 -21.27 32.24 10.77
C LYS A 729 -20.65 31.27 11.78
N GLU A 730 -19.74 31.77 12.63
CA GLU A 730 -18.93 30.95 13.56
C GLU A 730 -19.81 30.10 14.48
N ASP A 731 -20.96 30.64 14.89
CA ASP A 731 -21.96 29.96 15.69
C ASP A 731 -23.25 29.96 14.90
N LEU A 732 -23.62 28.79 14.38
CA LEU A 732 -24.94 28.63 13.80
C LEU A 732 -26.02 28.98 14.87
N ILE A 733 -25.78 28.80 16.18
CA ILE A 733 -26.78 29.18 17.20
C ILE A 733 -26.23 30.22 18.17
N THR A 734 -26.51 31.51 17.91
CA THR A 734 -26.45 32.59 18.91
C THR A 734 -27.70 33.44 18.79
N PHE A 735 -28.38 33.72 19.92
CA PHE A 735 -29.54 34.63 19.96
C PHE A 735 -29.36 35.79 20.94
N LYS A 736 -30.29 36.74 20.93
CA LYS A 736 -30.25 37.98 21.72
C LYS A 736 -31.67 38.34 22.18
N THR A 737 -31.94 38.43 23.48
CA THR A 737 -33.32 38.65 24.04
C THR A 737 -33.87 40.07 23.80
N ASP A 738 -35.19 40.37 23.75
CA ASP A 738 -36.41 39.79 24.38
C ASP A 738 -37.34 38.96 23.43
N GLU A 739 -37.82 37.81 23.88
CA GLU A 739 -38.66 36.85 23.14
C GLU A 739 -40.13 36.93 23.62
N THR A 740 -41.04 37.71 23.01
CA THR A 740 -42.50 37.47 23.24
C THR A 740 -43.07 36.51 22.23
N ILE A 741 -42.31 35.47 21.90
CA ILE A 741 -42.75 34.08 22.01
C ILE A 741 -41.77 33.21 21.16
N ILE A 742 -40.48 33.01 21.52
CA ILE A 742 -39.63 32.00 20.79
C ILE A 742 -39.80 30.61 21.41
N CYS A 743 -39.85 30.57 22.73
CA CYS A 743 -40.97 29.87 23.31
C CYS A 743 -42.19 30.75 23.09
N ASP A 744 -43.24 30.25 22.53
CA ASP A 744 -43.97 29.40 23.45
C ASP A 744 -44.27 28.11 22.74
N THR A 745 -43.26 27.56 22.04
CA THR A 745 -42.51 26.43 22.60
C THR A 745 -41.78 25.63 21.51
N GLY A 746 -40.88 26.20 20.68
CA GLY A 746 -40.28 25.29 19.67
C GLY A 746 -39.34 25.70 18.55
N MET A 747 -38.42 26.67 18.64
CA MET A 747 -37.43 26.91 17.55
C MET A 747 -36.05 27.44 18.03
N PRO A 748 -34.95 27.23 17.27
CA PRO A 748 -33.67 27.94 17.36
C PRO A 748 -33.50 28.99 16.24
N ASP A 749 -32.72 30.04 16.51
CA ASP A 749 -32.51 31.23 15.68
C ASP A 749 -31.55 30.98 14.49
N LEU A 750 -31.93 30.04 13.62
CA LEU A 750 -31.22 29.68 12.39
C LEU A 750 -32.12 29.75 11.17
N ILE A 751 -32.27 30.98 10.66
CA ILE A 751 -32.61 31.29 9.27
C ILE A 751 -34.01 30.78 8.90
N TRP A 752 -34.99 31.64 9.21
CA TRP A 752 -36.31 31.61 8.59
C TRP A 752 -36.18 32.05 7.13
N ASP A 753 -36.56 31.19 6.19
CA ASP A 753 -36.94 31.67 4.87
C ASP A 753 -38.30 32.35 5.00
N GLY A 754 -38.35 33.67 4.79
CA GLY A 754 -39.59 34.44 4.86
C GLY A 754 -40.67 33.98 3.88
N ALA A 755 -40.31 33.19 2.87
CA ALA A 755 -41.23 32.61 1.90
C ALA A 755 -41.74 31.22 2.30
N ASP A 756 -41.09 30.51 3.24
CA ASP A 756 -41.47 29.17 3.68
C ASP A 756 -41.29 29.01 5.20
N GLU A 757 -42.40 29.12 5.93
CA GLU A 757 -42.43 28.92 7.38
C GLU A 757 -42.01 27.50 7.81
N ALA A 758 -42.05 26.50 6.92
CA ALA A 758 -41.61 25.13 7.23
C ALA A 758 -40.07 24.98 7.22
N SER A 759 -39.33 25.92 6.62
CA SER A 759 -37.85 25.94 6.55
C SER A 759 -37.17 25.92 7.92
N VAL A 760 -37.88 26.39 8.95
CA VAL A 760 -37.36 26.42 10.32
C VAL A 760 -37.26 25.00 10.92
N ARG A 761 -38.05 24.04 10.40
CA ARG A 761 -38.08 22.64 10.85
C ARG A 761 -37.26 21.69 9.98
N ASN A 762 -36.84 22.11 8.78
CA ASN A 762 -36.09 21.25 7.87
C ASN A 762 -34.61 21.16 8.32
N GLY A 763 -34.20 19.96 8.77
CA GLY A 763 -32.82 19.70 9.20
C GLY A 763 -31.82 19.67 8.04
N ASP A 764 -32.28 19.42 6.81
CA ASP A 764 -31.43 19.21 5.64
C ASP A 764 -30.91 20.53 5.08
N SER A 765 -31.54 21.67 5.44
CA SER A 765 -31.17 23.02 5.01
C SER A 765 -30.16 23.70 5.93
N LYS A 766 -29.37 22.94 6.71
CA LYS A 766 -28.50 23.49 7.77
C LYS A 766 -27.00 23.31 7.46
N CYS A 767 -26.63 23.42 6.19
CA CYS A 767 -25.25 23.43 5.68
C CYS A 767 -24.93 24.77 4.97
N TYR A 768 -23.75 25.33 5.21
CA TYR A 768 -23.25 26.56 4.61
C TYR A 768 -21.78 26.43 4.24
N TYR A 769 -21.37 27.17 3.21
CA TYR A 769 -19.98 27.22 2.81
C TYR A 769 -19.60 28.56 2.17
N ASN A 770 -18.30 28.86 2.22
CA ASN A 770 -17.66 29.94 1.48
C ASN A 770 -16.41 29.40 0.77
N ASP A 771 -15.58 30.27 0.21
CA ASP A 771 -14.33 29.85 -0.46
C ASP A 771 -13.29 29.20 0.46
N SER A 772 -13.40 29.37 1.78
CA SER A 772 -12.41 28.93 2.77
C SER A 772 -12.86 27.78 3.67
N GLY A 773 -14.15 27.44 3.71
CA GLY A 773 -14.65 26.37 4.55
C GLY A 773 -16.16 26.21 4.55
N PHE A 774 -16.64 25.33 5.44
CA PHE A 774 -18.04 24.95 5.55
C PHE A 774 -18.46 24.68 7.01
N THR A 775 -19.77 24.69 7.25
CA THR A 775 -20.38 24.30 8.52
C THR A 775 -21.75 23.66 8.27
N ALA A 776 -22.03 22.53 8.93
CA ALA A 776 -23.27 21.78 8.83
C ALA A 776 -23.79 21.32 10.20
N LEU A 777 -25.10 21.16 10.37
CA LEU A 777 -25.74 20.60 11.57
C LEU A 777 -26.28 19.19 11.28
N ILE A 778 -25.94 18.23 12.14
CA ILE A 778 -26.47 16.86 12.12
C ILE A 778 -27.48 16.67 13.27
N PRO A 779 -28.77 16.42 12.99
CA PRO A 779 -29.80 16.25 14.02
C PRO A 779 -29.74 14.90 14.76
N GLY A 780 -29.79 14.94 16.09
CA GLY A 780 -29.77 13.74 16.96
C GLY A 780 -31.05 12.91 17.00
N GLY A 781 -32.21 13.53 16.72
CA GLY A 781 -33.53 12.87 16.66
C GLY A 781 -34.35 12.88 17.97
N LYS A 782 -35.63 12.46 17.90
CA LYS A 782 -36.65 12.58 18.95
C LYS A 782 -36.57 11.49 20.04
N THR A 783 -36.32 11.83 21.31
CA THR A 783 -36.41 10.88 22.43
C THR A 783 -37.74 11.03 23.21
N ALA A 784 -38.26 9.95 23.80
CA ALA A 784 -39.67 9.87 24.20
C ALA A 784 -40.05 10.64 25.49
N ASP A 785 -39.12 11.16 26.29
CA ASP A 785 -39.41 11.60 27.67
C ASP A 785 -38.70 12.88 28.16
N SER A 786 -38.15 13.72 27.28
CA SER A 786 -37.49 14.97 27.70
C SER A 786 -38.26 16.22 27.29
N ILE A 787 -37.96 17.34 27.96
CA ILE A 787 -38.47 18.70 27.64
C ILE A 787 -38.09 19.16 26.21
N ASP A 788 -37.38 18.30 25.46
CA ASP A 788 -36.78 18.47 24.13
C ASP A 788 -37.78 18.34 22.97
N ASP A 789 -39.03 17.90 23.22
CA ASP A 789 -40.04 17.58 22.21
C ASP A 789 -40.65 18.78 21.44
N LYS A 790 -40.04 19.94 21.57
CA LYS A 790 -40.60 21.24 21.20
C LYS A 790 -40.13 21.74 19.82
N LEU A 791 -38.96 21.31 19.31
CA LEU A 791 -38.41 21.84 18.04
C LEU A 791 -39.00 21.26 16.74
N GLY A 792 -39.45 19.99 16.76
CA GLY A 792 -40.10 19.36 15.61
C GLY A 792 -39.27 19.27 14.32
N LEU A 793 -37.96 19.02 14.39
CA LEU A 793 -37.10 18.88 13.20
C LEU A 793 -37.48 17.65 12.36
N THR A 794 -37.52 17.84 11.04
CA THR A 794 -37.89 16.81 10.06
C THR A 794 -36.84 16.68 8.95
N ASP A 795 -36.83 15.51 8.31
CA ASP A 795 -36.13 15.29 7.04
C ASP A 795 -36.78 16.09 5.89
N LYS A 796 -36.18 16.07 4.69
CA LYS A 796 -36.75 16.65 3.45
C LYS A 796 -38.17 16.20 3.10
N ASN A 797 -38.63 15.09 3.65
CA ASN A 797 -39.97 14.54 3.40
C ASN A 797 -40.98 14.95 4.49
N GLY A 798 -40.55 15.72 5.50
CA GLY A 798 -41.39 16.15 6.61
C GLY A 798 -41.54 15.10 7.73
N ASN A 799 -40.76 14.03 7.73
CA ASN A 799 -40.78 13.03 8.80
C ASN A 799 -39.85 13.43 9.94
N ALA A 800 -40.27 13.20 11.19
CA ALA A 800 -39.44 13.46 12.35
C ALA A 800 -38.19 12.56 12.36
N TYR A 801 -37.04 13.15 12.70
CA TYR A 801 -35.79 12.40 12.86
C TYR A 801 -35.89 11.43 14.05
N LYS A 802 -35.67 10.13 13.79
CA LYS A 802 -35.54 9.11 14.86
C LYS A 802 -34.18 9.26 15.57
N PRO A 803 -34.06 8.91 16.86
CA PRO A 803 -32.77 8.88 17.55
C PRO A 803 -31.71 8.08 16.79
N LEU A 804 -30.48 8.61 16.71
CA LEU A 804 -29.33 7.83 16.28
C LEU A 804 -29.09 6.69 17.27
N SER A 805 -28.85 5.49 16.75
CA SER A 805 -28.59 4.31 17.58
C SER A 805 -27.16 4.33 18.11
N ASN A 806 -26.89 3.68 19.23
CA ASN A 806 -25.51 3.53 19.68
C ASN A 806 -24.73 2.66 18.68
N GLY A 807 -23.55 3.10 18.24
CA GLY A 807 -22.75 2.39 17.23
C GLY A 807 -21.78 3.28 16.47
N GLY A 808 -21.03 2.68 15.55
CA GLY A 808 -20.13 3.40 14.64
C GLY A 808 -20.88 4.04 13.47
N TYR A 809 -20.40 5.19 13.02
CA TYR A 809 -20.91 5.94 11.89
C TYR A 809 -19.74 6.55 11.11
N LEU A 810 -19.92 6.76 9.82
CA LEU A 810 -18.97 7.46 8.96
C LEU A 810 -19.55 8.83 8.62
N LEU A 811 -18.78 9.88 8.91
CA LEU A 811 -19.06 11.25 8.51
C LEU A 811 -18.33 11.54 7.20
N GLU A 812 -19.04 12.00 6.18
CA GLU A 812 -18.52 12.26 4.84
C GLU A 812 -18.82 13.70 4.42
N VAL A 813 -17.86 14.34 3.75
CA VAL A 813 -17.97 15.70 3.22
C VAL A 813 -17.48 15.72 1.79
N SER A 814 -18.29 16.25 0.87
CA SER A 814 -17.94 16.36 -0.55
C SER A 814 -18.29 17.73 -1.12
N VAL A 815 -17.47 18.23 -2.04
CA VAL A 815 -17.77 19.40 -2.88
C VAL A 815 -17.91 18.93 -4.32
N LEU A 816 -19.03 19.20 -4.97
CA LEU A 816 -19.32 18.85 -6.36
C LEU A 816 -19.43 20.10 -7.24
N SER A 817 -18.88 20.05 -8.45
CA SER A 817 -19.05 21.08 -9.47
C SER A 817 -20.51 21.12 -9.95
N PRO A 818 -20.95 22.18 -10.65
CA PRO A 818 -22.27 22.23 -11.27
C PRO A 818 -22.56 21.08 -12.25
N GLY A 819 -21.51 20.49 -12.84
CA GLY A 819 -21.60 19.34 -13.73
C GLY A 819 -21.58 17.97 -13.03
N GLY A 820 -21.49 17.94 -11.69
CA GLY A 820 -21.48 16.71 -10.89
C GLY A 820 -20.09 16.12 -10.63
N GLU A 821 -19.01 16.76 -11.06
CA GLU A 821 -17.64 16.30 -10.81
C GLU A 821 -17.21 16.59 -9.36
N THR A 822 -16.49 15.67 -8.72
CA THR A 822 -16.00 15.88 -7.35
C THR A 822 -14.81 16.82 -7.33
N LEU A 823 -14.97 17.98 -6.69
CA LEU A 823 -13.93 18.99 -6.50
C LEU A 823 -13.11 18.77 -5.22
N GLY A 824 -13.66 18.04 -4.25
CA GLY A 824 -12.97 17.62 -3.04
C GLY A 824 -13.82 16.66 -2.20
N TYR A 825 -13.18 15.81 -1.40
CA TYR A 825 -13.84 14.83 -0.53
C TYR A 825 -13.03 14.59 0.74
N ARG A 826 -13.71 14.37 1.88
CA ARG A 826 -13.09 13.92 3.14
C ARG A 826 -14.08 13.11 3.96
N SER A 827 -13.58 12.14 4.71
CA SER A 827 -14.37 11.38 5.68
C SER A 827 -13.71 11.32 7.06
N ALA A 828 -14.51 11.07 8.10
CA ALA A 828 -14.06 10.89 9.48
C ALA A 828 -14.95 9.86 10.21
N ASP A 829 -14.35 9.03 11.06
CA ASP A 829 -15.08 8.08 11.89
C ASP A 829 -15.77 8.78 13.07
N LEU A 830 -17.00 8.34 13.34
CA LEU A 830 -17.83 8.80 14.43
C LEU A 830 -18.43 7.62 15.20
N SER A 831 -18.69 7.81 16.48
CA SER A 831 -19.38 6.86 17.35
C SER A 831 -20.53 7.56 18.04
N ILE A 832 -21.72 6.97 18.01
CA ILE A 832 -22.85 7.42 18.82
C ILE A 832 -22.92 6.56 20.08
N GLY A 833 -22.92 7.17 21.26
CA GLY A 833 -22.93 6.48 22.55
C GLY A 833 -22.52 7.35 23.74
N SER A 834 -22.52 6.77 24.95
CA SER A 834 -22.14 7.47 26.19
C SER A 834 -20.65 7.34 26.47
N THR A 835 -20.00 8.46 26.80
CA THR A 835 -18.62 8.49 27.34
C THR A 835 -18.67 8.42 28.86
N ALA A 836 -17.84 7.55 29.47
CA ALA A 836 -17.91 7.22 30.89
C ALA A 836 -17.37 8.32 31.80
N ASP A 837 -16.33 9.06 31.42
CA ASP A 837 -15.75 10.12 32.25
C ASP A 837 -15.52 11.39 31.42
N LYS A 838 -15.68 12.56 32.06
CA LYS A 838 -15.64 13.87 31.38
C LYS A 838 -14.90 14.94 32.17
N ILE A 839 -14.38 15.95 31.49
CA ILE A 839 -13.75 17.12 32.11
C ILE A 839 -14.62 18.38 31.93
N LEU A 840 -14.92 19.04 33.05
CA LEU A 840 -15.43 20.41 33.14
C LEU A 840 -14.27 21.37 33.39
N THR A 841 -14.10 22.35 32.50
CA THR A 841 -13.01 23.32 32.60
C THR A 841 -13.34 24.60 31.86
N ARG A 842 -12.67 25.70 32.23
CA ARG A 842 -12.70 26.97 31.50
C ARG A 842 -11.27 27.33 31.10
N PHE A 843 -11.09 27.76 29.85
CA PHE A 843 -9.77 28.04 29.30
C PHE A 843 -9.44 29.54 29.33
N SER A 844 -8.19 29.88 29.66
CA SER A 844 -7.67 31.26 29.64
C SER A 844 -6.88 31.59 28.35
N GLY A 845 -6.83 30.69 27.36
CA GLY A 845 -6.13 30.86 26.07
C GLY A 845 -5.73 29.53 25.42
N ASP A 846 -5.23 29.59 24.17
CA ASP A 846 -4.94 28.41 23.32
C ASP A 846 -3.93 27.42 23.93
N ASP A 847 -2.90 27.93 24.62
CA ASP A 847 -1.90 27.09 25.29
C ASP A 847 -2.52 26.26 26.43
N HIS A 848 -3.48 26.82 27.16
CA HIS A 848 -4.21 26.09 28.19
C HIS A 848 -5.10 25.02 27.57
N ILE A 849 -5.82 25.36 26.49
CA ILE A 849 -6.66 24.41 25.74
C ILE A 849 -5.84 23.19 25.32
N ARG A 850 -4.67 23.41 24.70
CA ARG A 850 -3.79 22.32 24.25
C ARG A 850 -3.33 21.41 25.39
N LYS A 851 -2.94 21.98 26.54
CA LYS A 851 -2.52 21.18 27.71
C LYS A 851 -3.66 20.33 28.27
N PHE A 852 -4.87 20.86 28.30
CA PHE A 852 -6.04 20.10 28.75
C PHE A 852 -6.43 19.01 27.77
N GLN A 853 -6.44 19.29 26.47
CA GLN A 853 -6.67 18.31 25.40
C GLN A 853 -5.69 17.13 25.52
N ALA A 854 -4.40 17.42 25.71
CA ALA A 854 -3.40 16.38 25.96
C ALA A 854 -3.67 15.58 27.24
N PHE A 855 -4.03 16.26 28.35
CA PHE A 855 -4.36 15.59 29.61
C PHE A 855 -5.59 14.68 29.49
N ALA A 856 -6.66 15.15 28.86
CA ALA A 856 -7.87 14.35 28.68
C ALA A 856 -7.63 13.14 27.80
N ALA A 857 -6.94 13.32 26.68
CA ALA A 857 -6.55 12.23 25.78
C ALA A 857 -5.72 11.18 26.53
N ALA A 858 -4.72 11.61 27.31
CA ALA A 858 -3.86 10.70 28.09
C ALA A 858 -4.61 9.89 29.16
N ASN A 859 -5.76 10.38 29.62
CA ASN A 859 -6.57 9.72 30.65
C ASN A 859 -7.88 9.13 30.11
N GLY A 860 -8.10 9.15 28.80
CA GLY A 860 -9.33 8.66 28.18
C GLY A 860 -10.58 9.47 28.54
N TYR A 861 -10.42 10.71 28.98
CA TYR A 861 -11.53 11.60 29.34
C TYR A 861 -12.04 12.35 28.12
N ARG A 862 -13.35 12.62 28.07
CA ARG A 862 -13.93 13.54 27.08
C ARG A 862 -13.84 14.97 27.59
N ILE A 863 -13.35 15.88 26.74
CA ILE A 863 -13.49 17.32 26.98
C ILE A 863 -14.73 17.82 26.26
N TYR A 864 -15.47 18.69 26.92
CA TYR A 864 -16.36 19.59 26.22
C TYR A 864 -15.54 20.78 25.68
N ASN A 865 -15.06 20.75 24.44
CA ASN A 865 -14.47 21.95 23.80
C ASN A 865 -15.54 22.90 23.28
N ASP A 866 -16.71 22.95 23.93
CA ASP A 866 -17.87 23.56 23.31
C ASP A 866 -17.62 25.05 23.00
N ALA A 867 -17.99 25.42 21.78
CA ALA A 867 -18.21 26.80 21.43
C ALA A 867 -19.62 27.26 21.84
N PHE A 868 -20.38 26.61 22.75
CA PHE A 868 -21.16 27.21 23.88
C PHE A 868 -22.18 26.29 24.62
N PRO A 869 -22.92 26.66 25.72
CA PRO A 869 -23.24 28.00 26.29
C PRO A 869 -22.73 28.34 27.67
N GLY A 870 -22.44 29.63 27.86
CA GLY A 870 -22.71 30.38 29.08
C GLY A 870 -23.44 31.66 28.73
N TYR A 871 -24.02 32.32 29.71
CA TYR A 871 -24.46 33.69 29.53
C TYR A 871 -23.22 34.55 29.35
N TRP A 872 -23.13 35.31 28.25
CA TRP A 872 -22.33 36.54 28.28
C TRP A 872 -23.23 37.73 28.05
N SER A 873 -23.22 38.61 29.04
CA SER A 873 -23.66 39.98 28.85
C SER A 873 -22.66 40.62 27.91
N ILE A 874 -23.15 41.09 26.77
CA ILE A 874 -22.37 42.02 25.97
C ILE A 874 -22.60 43.44 26.50
N SER A 875 -21.67 44.35 26.19
CA SER A 875 -21.59 45.70 26.76
C SER A 875 -22.83 46.58 26.60
N ASP A 876 -23.81 46.17 25.78
CA ASP A 876 -25.07 46.87 25.54
C ASP A 876 -26.24 46.42 26.45
N GLY A 877 -25.99 45.53 27.42
CA GLY A 877 -26.98 45.07 28.40
C GLY A 877 -27.87 43.92 27.91
N ARG A 878 -27.62 43.40 26.70
CA ARG A 878 -28.27 42.18 26.17
C ARG A 878 -27.45 40.93 26.52
N PHE A 879 -28.11 39.78 26.51
CA PHE A 879 -27.50 38.48 26.79
C PHE A 879 -27.61 37.56 25.58
N CYS A 880 -26.59 36.73 25.39
CA CYS A 880 -26.57 35.63 24.43
C CYS A 880 -26.57 34.29 25.19
N GLU A 881 -27.31 33.30 24.68
CA GLU A 881 -27.51 31.99 25.31
C GLU A 881 -27.62 30.89 24.21
N ASN A 882 -27.38 29.61 24.55
CA ASN A 882 -27.76 28.48 23.69
C ASN A 882 -29.12 27.91 24.12
N ALA A 883 -29.79 27.27 23.17
CA ALA A 883 -31.13 26.76 23.36
C ALA A 883 -31.26 25.81 24.58
N PRO A 884 -32.35 25.91 25.37
CA PRO A 884 -32.64 25.04 26.52
C PRO A 884 -32.42 23.53 26.30
N GLN A 885 -32.73 23.05 25.09
CA GLN A 885 -32.53 21.67 24.62
C GLN A 885 -31.11 21.10 24.80
N TRP A 886 -30.06 21.93 24.74
CA TRP A 886 -28.69 21.42 24.79
C TRP A 886 -28.23 21.16 26.23
N ARG A 887 -28.77 21.93 27.17
CA ARG A 887 -28.48 21.80 28.61
C ARG A 887 -29.02 20.50 29.22
N ALA A 888 -30.10 19.95 28.67
CA ALA A 888 -30.72 18.71 29.14
C ALA A 888 -29.98 17.44 28.66
N ALA A 889 -29.48 17.45 27.43
CA ALA A 889 -28.61 16.39 26.92
C ALA A 889 -27.32 16.31 27.75
N ASP A 890 -26.70 17.45 28.04
CA ASP A 890 -25.51 17.53 28.91
C ASP A 890 -25.80 17.07 30.35
N ALA A 891 -26.99 17.40 30.87
CA ALA A 891 -27.45 16.92 32.16
C ALA A 891 -27.59 15.40 32.23
N THR A 892 -28.12 14.78 31.18
CA THR A 892 -28.20 13.31 31.07
C THR A 892 -26.81 12.71 31.06
N GLU A 893 -25.86 13.31 30.35
CA GLU A 893 -24.49 12.82 30.36
C GLU A 893 -23.82 12.95 31.76
N TYR A 894 -24.23 13.85 32.67
CA TYR A 894 -23.72 13.88 34.06
C TYR A 894 -24.17 12.68 34.90
N THR A 895 -25.23 11.99 34.47
CA THR A 895 -25.75 10.82 35.19
C THR A 895 -25.00 9.53 34.86
N THR A 896 -24.28 9.49 33.73
CA THR A 896 -23.66 8.26 33.22
C THR A 896 -22.21 8.04 33.65
N GLY A 897 -21.61 8.96 34.42
CA GLY A 897 -20.15 9.02 34.56
C GLY A 897 -19.54 9.85 35.69
N THR A 898 -18.21 9.75 35.88
CA THR A 898 -17.45 10.61 36.79
C THR A 898 -17.20 11.98 36.15
N VAL A 899 -17.35 13.04 36.93
CA VAL A 899 -17.09 14.41 36.48
C VAL A 899 -15.75 14.86 37.03
N HIS A 900 -14.81 15.17 36.15
CA HIS A 900 -13.51 15.72 36.48
C HIS A 900 -13.59 17.24 36.33
N PHE A 901 -13.02 17.98 37.27
CA PHE A 901 -13.12 19.44 37.32
C PHE A 901 -11.76 20.07 37.52
N ILE A 902 -11.40 21.06 36.71
CA ILE A 902 -10.12 21.77 36.87
C ILE A 902 -10.35 23.16 37.48
N ILE A 903 -9.64 23.46 38.58
CA ILE A 903 -9.86 24.67 39.39
C ILE A 903 -8.99 25.85 38.93
N TYR A 904 -9.31 26.55 37.84
CA TYR A 904 -8.64 27.83 37.49
C TYR A 904 -9.56 28.80 36.76
N ASN A 905 -9.44 30.09 37.07
CA ASN A 905 -10.15 31.19 36.39
C ASN A 905 -11.68 31.00 36.31
N VAL A 906 -12.25 30.32 37.33
CA VAL A 906 -13.68 30.06 37.43
C VAL A 906 -14.35 31.25 38.10
N LYS A 907 -14.99 32.09 37.30
CA LYS A 907 -15.79 33.23 37.78
C LYS A 907 -17.23 32.83 38.10
N LYS A 908 -17.89 33.54 39.03
CA LYS A 908 -19.33 33.32 39.34
C LYS A 908 -20.24 33.39 38.11
N SER A 909 -19.87 34.20 37.12
CA SER A 909 -20.58 34.35 35.84
C SER A 909 -20.18 33.32 34.77
N SER A 910 -19.41 32.29 35.10
CA SER A 910 -19.07 31.21 34.17
C SER A 910 -20.16 30.14 34.14
N THR A 911 -20.42 29.56 32.97
CA THR A 911 -21.30 28.38 32.83
C THR A 911 -20.91 27.28 33.78
N THR A 912 -19.61 27.00 33.83
CA THR A 912 -19.06 25.93 34.63
C THR A 912 -19.44 26.09 36.09
N TYR A 913 -19.53 27.34 36.57
CA TYR A 913 -20.00 27.66 37.91
C TYR A 913 -21.53 27.67 38.03
N SER A 914 -22.23 28.43 37.17
CA SER A 914 -23.66 28.70 37.35
C SER A 914 -24.59 27.64 36.76
N VAL A 915 -24.16 26.78 35.85
CA VAL A 915 -24.99 25.74 35.25
C VAL A 915 -24.49 24.36 35.64
N GLU A 916 -23.23 24.04 35.33
CA GLU A 916 -22.68 22.69 35.49
C GLU A 916 -22.49 22.33 36.97
N LEU A 917 -21.68 23.11 37.70
CA LEU A 917 -21.52 22.93 39.15
C LEU A 917 -22.82 23.18 39.91
N GLY A 918 -23.65 24.13 39.46
CA GLY A 918 -24.96 24.41 40.04
C GLY A 918 -25.90 23.20 40.00
N LEU A 919 -25.95 22.51 38.87
CA LEU A 919 -26.71 21.28 38.69
C LEU A 919 -26.15 20.13 39.53
N LEU A 920 -24.83 19.92 39.51
CA LEU A 920 -24.20 18.90 40.35
C LEU A 920 -24.45 19.16 41.85
N GLN A 921 -24.46 20.43 42.25
CA GLN A 921 -24.81 20.82 43.62
C GLN A 921 -26.28 20.55 43.94
N SER A 922 -27.20 20.87 43.03
CA SER A 922 -28.64 20.62 43.25
C SER A 922 -28.96 19.12 43.34
N MET A 923 -28.18 18.28 42.64
CA MET A 923 -28.25 16.82 42.71
C MET A 923 -27.59 16.24 43.98
N GLY A 924 -26.78 17.02 44.69
CA GLY A 924 -26.06 16.55 45.88
C GLY A 924 -24.84 15.67 45.57
N ASP A 925 -24.27 15.80 44.38
CA ASP A 925 -23.29 14.84 43.84
C ASP A 925 -21.84 15.37 43.80
N ILE A 926 -21.57 16.59 44.28
CA ILE A 926 -20.23 17.18 44.26
C ILE A 926 -19.20 16.31 44.98
N ASP A 927 -19.49 15.82 46.18
CA ASP A 927 -18.50 15.03 46.92
C ASP A 927 -18.39 13.56 46.47
N ARG A 928 -19.31 13.08 45.62
CA ARG A 928 -19.38 11.66 45.21
C ARG A 928 -18.91 11.42 43.78
N ARG A 929 -19.14 12.39 42.90
CA ARG A 929 -18.90 12.26 41.46
C ARG A 929 -17.86 13.25 40.95
N LEU A 930 -17.52 14.29 41.72
CA LEU A 930 -16.57 15.31 41.30
C LEU A 930 -15.16 14.96 41.76
N VAL A 931 -14.24 14.83 40.81
CA VAL A 931 -12.79 14.80 41.10
C VAL A 931 -12.22 16.15 40.70
N SER A 932 -11.68 16.89 41.67
CA SER A 932 -11.11 18.21 41.43
C SER A 932 -9.60 18.15 41.21
N TYR A 933 -9.10 18.95 40.29
CA TYR A 933 -7.69 19.06 39.93
C TYR A 933 -7.24 20.51 39.92
N TYR A 934 -5.95 20.74 40.10
CA TYR A 934 -5.33 22.05 40.06
C TYR A 934 -3.95 22.02 39.36
N TYR A 935 -3.37 23.18 39.06
CA TYR A 935 -2.03 23.32 38.52
C TYR A 935 -1.05 23.37 39.68
N SER A 936 -0.07 22.47 39.68
CA SER A 936 0.90 22.31 40.79
C SER A 936 1.64 23.59 41.16
N THR A 937 1.78 24.52 40.22
CA THR A 937 2.53 25.78 40.38
C THR A 937 1.66 27.03 40.42
N GLY A 938 0.33 26.86 40.40
CA GLY A 938 -0.59 27.90 39.95
C GLY A 938 -0.53 28.10 38.43
N GLU A 939 -1.28 29.08 37.94
CA GLU A 939 -1.47 29.30 36.50
C GLU A 939 -0.14 29.38 35.71
N PRO A 940 0.10 28.49 34.73
CA PRO A 940 1.38 28.37 34.04
C PRO A 940 1.80 29.65 33.32
N GLY A 941 0.85 30.38 32.72
CA GLY A 941 1.10 31.65 32.03
C GLY A 941 1.58 32.78 32.95
N MET A 942 1.40 32.67 34.28
CA MET A 942 1.78 33.72 35.23
C MET A 942 3.22 33.59 35.74
N ILE A 943 3.90 32.47 35.49
CA ILE A 943 5.32 32.31 35.84
C ILE A 943 6.11 31.90 34.61
N ALA A 944 6.81 32.88 34.03
CA ALA A 944 7.61 32.66 32.83
C ALA A 944 8.65 31.55 33.04
N GLY A 945 8.48 30.43 32.33
CA GLY A 945 9.48 29.36 32.22
C GLY A 945 9.42 28.25 33.29
N ILE A 946 8.36 28.16 34.10
CA ILE A 946 8.17 27.04 35.03
C ILE A 946 7.12 26.08 34.46
N ASP A 947 7.48 24.79 34.35
CA ASP A 947 6.55 23.76 33.89
C ASP A 947 5.56 23.39 35.01
N SER A 948 4.31 23.13 34.63
CA SER A 948 3.19 22.96 35.56
C SER A 948 2.39 21.73 35.19
N GLN A 949 2.02 20.94 36.20
CA GLN A 949 1.28 19.70 36.01
C GLN A 949 -0.13 19.82 36.59
N ILE A 950 -1.10 19.21 35.88
CA ILE A 950 -2.47 19.06 36.37
C ILE A 950 -2.46 17.95 37.42
N THR A 951 -2.75 18.31 38.67
CA THR A 951 -2.62 17.47 39.86
C THR A 951 -4.00 17.31 40.51
N PRO A 952 -4.46 16.09 40.84
CA PRO A 952 -5.69 15.91 41.58
C PRO A 952 -5.55 16.40 43.02
N PHE A 953 -6.64 16.90 43.61
CA PHE A 953 -6.71 17.01 45.07
C PHE A 953 -6.56 15.62 45.69
N SER A 954 -5.78 15.51 46.76
CA SER A 954 -5.74 14.29 47.56
C SER A 954 -7.13 13.98 48.11
N ASN A 955 -7.43 12.68 48.27
CA ASN A 955 -8.76 12.25 48.66
C ASN A 955 -9.19 12.88 50.00
N GLY A 956 -10.27 13.67 49.97
CA GLY A 956 -10.82 14.38 51.13
C GLY A 956 -10.25 15.78 51.36
N ASP A 957 -9.20 16.19 50.65
CA ASP A 957 -8.65 17.56 50.74
C ASP A 957 -9.50 18.54 49.95
N LYS A 958 -9.63 19.75 50.50
CA LYS A 958 -10.48 20.84 49.97
C LYS A 958 -9.73 22.16 49.82
N LEU A 959 -8.46 22.20 50.21
CA LEU A 959 -7.57 23.35 50.06
C LEU A 959 -6.20 22.85 49.67
N GLN A 960 -5.55 23.54 48.73
CA GLN A 960 -4.16 23.31 48.38
C GLN A 960 -3.40 24.62 48.23
N LEU A 961 -2.27 24.78 48.91
CA LEU A 961 -1.29 25.81 48.58
C LEU A 961 -0.41 25.37 47.40
N VAL A 962 -0.25 26.25 46.40
CA VAL A 962 0.41 25.91 45.12
C VAL A 962 1.75 26.60 44.91
N ARG A 963 1.95 27.78 45.50
CA ARG A 963 3.25 28.47 45.48
C ARG A 963 3.31 29.59 46.51
N ALA A 964 4.52 29.97 46.86
CA ALA A 964 4.79 31.16 47.63
C ALA A 964 5.71 32.13 46.87
N GLU A 965 5.51 33.43 47.11
CA GLU A 965 6.30 34.50 46.53
C GLU A 965 6.87 35.37 47.65
N LEU A 966 8.17 35.64 47.59
CA LEU A 966 8.86 36.55 48.50
C LEU A 966 9.25 37.83 47.76
N SER A 967 8.79 38.97 48.26
CA SER A 967 9.05 40.28 47.65
C SER A 967 9.39 41.35 48.69
N THR A 968 10.29 42.26 48.35
CA THR A 968 10.51 43.50 49.13
C THR A 968 9.54 44.61 48.74
N GLU A 969 8.75 44.42 47.68
CA GLU A 969 7.74 45.39 47.24
C GLU A 969 6.43 45.19 48.00
N LYS A 970 5.67 46.28 48.19
CA LYS A 970 4.34 46.21 48.78
C LYS A 970 3.40 45.49 47.81
N GLN A 971 2.96 44.30 48.18
CA GLN A 971 1.95 43.56 47.44
C GLN A 971 0.57 43.75 48.07
N LYS A 972 -0.45 43.83 47.23
CA LYS A 972 -1.85 43.86 47.68
C LYS A 972 -2.37 42.44 47.86
N ASP A 973 -3.11 42.24 48.94
CA ASP A 973 -3.85 41.03 49.21
C ASP A 973 -4.92 40.82 48.14
N GLY A 974 -5.15 39.56 47.74
CA GLY A 974 -6.16 39.19 46.74
C GLY A 974 -5.89 39.64 45.30
N ILE A 975 -4.82 40.41 45.04
CA ILE A 975 -4.57 41.00 43.71
C ILE A 975 -3.24 40.52 43.12
N TYR A 976 -3.31 39.98 41.91
CA TYR A 976 -2.17 39.71 41.05
C TYR A 976 -2.08 40.73 39.91
N VAL A 977 -0.88 41.29 39.73
CA VAL A 977 -0.56 42.22 38.64
C VAL A 977 0.52 41.55 37.80
N GLU A 978 0.29 41.41 36.50
CA GLU A 978 1.17 40.68 35.58
C GLU A 978 2.51 41.40 35.34
N GLN A 979 2.51 42.73 35.38
CA GLN A 979 3.69 43.58 35.15
C GLN A 979 4.34 44.08 36.46
N GLN A 980 4.83 43.18 37.31
CA GLN A 980 5.61 43.60 38.49
C GLN A 980 7.01 44.10 38.08
N ALA A 981 7.45 45.24 38.64
CA ALA A 981 8.71 45.90 38.27
C ALA A 981 9.97 45.08 38.65
N LYS A 982 9.87 44.19 39.64
CA LYS A 982 10.89 43.21 40.02
C LYS A 982 10.24 41.83 40.17
N LYS A 983 10.82 40.81 39.52
CA LYS A 983 10.36 39.42 39.65
C LYS A 983 10.55 38.96 41.11
N PRO A 984 9.49 38.50 41.80
CA PRO A 984 9.62 37.93 43.14
C PRO A 984 10.44 36.64 43.13
N GLN A 985 10.98 36.25 44.29
CA GLN A 985 11.54 34.92 44.45
C GLN A 985 10.37 33.95 44.65
N TYR A 986 10.30 32.92 43.79
CA TYR A 986 9.27 31.89 43.84
C TYR A 986 9.74 30.70 44.66
N ASP A 987 8.82 30.12 45.41
CA ASP A 987 8.95 28.84 46.08
C ASP A 987 7.77 27.95 45.66
N MET A 988 8.10 26.82 45.04
CA MET A 988 7.13 25.94 44.38
C MET A 988 6.77 24.73 45.22
N ASP A 989 7.47 24.48 46.33
CA ASP A 989 7.22 23.36 47.23
C ASP A 989 7.09 23.86 48.67
N ILE A 990 5.93 24.44 48.99
CA ILE A 990 5.67 24.98 50.34
C ILE A 990 5.78 23.90 51.43
N SER A 991 5.65 22.63 51.07
CA SER A 991 5.67 21.52 52.02
C SER A 991 7.04 21.30 52.66
N ASP A 992 8.14 21.68 51.98
CA ASP A 992 9.50 21.59 52.52
C ASP A 992 9.84 22.72 53.52
N GLY A 993 9.02 23.76 53.53
CA GLY A 993 9.09 24.92 54.41
C GLY A 993 9.74 26.13 53.75
N ILE A 994 9.11 27.29 53.91
CA ILE A 994 9.51 28.53 53.27
C ILE A 994 10.63 29.22 54.04
N THR A 995 11.65 29.70 53.33
CA THR A 995 12.70 30.54 53.93
C THR A 995 12.59 32.00 53.48
N ALA A 996 12.21 32.89 54.40
CA ALA A 996 12.03 34.32 54.16
C ALA A 996 13.10 35.18 54.87
N LYS A 997 13.22 36.45 54.48
CA LYS A 997 14.00 37.48 55.19
C LYS A 997 13.07 38.46 55.88
N ALA A 998 13.51 38.94 57.04
CA ALA A 998 12.91 40.10 57.69
C ALA A 998 12.82 41.28 56.71
N GLY A 999 11.67 41.95 56.68
CA GLY A 999 11.35 43.06 55.77
C GLY A 999 10.77 42.63 54.42
N GLN A 1000 10.66 41.33 54.12
CA GLN A 1000 9.94 40.83 52.94
C GLN A 1000 8.45 40.63 53.22
N ASN A 1001 7.64 40.65 52.17
CA ASN A 1001 6.28 40.14 52.17
C ASN A 1001 6.30 38.69 51.64
N LEU A 1002 5.65 37.79 52.39
CA LEU A 1002 5.33 36.43 51.97
C LEU A 1002 3.93 36.41 51.38
N SER A 1003 3.83 36.07 50.11
CA SER A 1003 2.55 35.92 49.42
C SER A 1003 2.30 34.46 49.13
N LEU A 1004 1.23 33.91 49.69
CA LEU A 1004 0.81 32.53 49.49
C LEU A 1004 -0.30 32.48 48.45
N TYR A 1005 -0.15 31.60 47.47
CA TYR A 1005 -1.16 31.31 46.46
C TYR A 1005 -1.72 29.92 46.71
N GLY A 1006 -3.02 29.77 46.51
CA GLY A 1006 -3.67 28.47 46.63
C GLY A 1006 -5.02 28.42 45.95
N VAL A 1007 -5.57 27.22 45.95
CA VAL A 1007 -6.87 26.85 45.39
C VAL A 1007 -7.72 26.17 46.46
N THR A 1008 -9.04 26.29 46.32
CA THR A 1008 -10.04 25.61 47.15
C THR A 1008 -10.95 24.78 46.26
N ALA A 1009 -11.31 23.58 46.71
CA ALA A 1009 -12.24 22.72 46.00
C ALA A 1009 -13.70 23.16 46.25
N PRO A 1010 -14.61 22.90 45.29
CA PRO A 1010 -16.04 23.00 45.54
C PRO A 1010 -16.46 22.13 46.75
N ILE A 1011 -17.42 22.64 47.52
CA ILE A 1011 -18.04 21.94 48.65
C ILE A 1011 -19.53 21.76 48.38
N GLN A 1012 -20.11 20.69 48.90
CA GLN A 1012 -21.55 20.48 48.82
C GLN A 1012 -22.28 21.56 49.63
N ALA A 1013 -23.07 22.39 48.94
CA ALA A 1013 -23.88 23.42 49.58
C ALA A 1013 -25.16 22.85 50.21
N ASP A 1014 -25.66 23.53 51.24
CA ASP A 1014 -26.99 23.26 51.79
C ASP A 1014 -28.05 23.62 50.73
N SER A 1015 -29.17 22.89 50.69
CA SER A 1015 -30.20 23.10 49.67
C SER A 1015 -30.77 24.52 49.64
N SER A 1016 -30.69 25.27 50.75
CA SER A 1016 -31.10 26.68 50.82
C SER A 1016 -30.16 27.65 50.10
N ASP A 1017 -28.91 27.24 49.89
CA ASP A 1017 -27.86 28.03 49.26
C ASP A 1017 -27.79 27.83 47.75
N ILE A 1018 -28.57 26.87 47.23
CA ILE A 1018 -28.71 26.56 45.82
C ILE A 1018 -30.08 27.04 45.37
N ARG A 1019 -30.11 28.00 44.44
CA ARG A 1019 -31.37 28.50 43.87
C ARG A 1019 -31.33 28.37 42.36
N LEU A 1020 -32.22 27.54 41.81
CA LEU A 1020 -32.50 27.53 40.38
C LEU A 1020 -33.08 28.89 39.99
N ASN A 1021 -32.47 29.53 39.02
CA ASN A 1021 -32.95 30.74 38.38
C ASN A 1021 -33.92 30.34 37.26
N ASN A 1022 -34.83 31.23 36.86
CA ASN A 1022 -35.86 30.96 35.83
C ASN A 1022 -35.30 30.76 34.41
N ASP A 1023 -33.97 30.71 34.28
CA ASP A 1023 -33.20 30.56 33.05
C ASP A 1023 -32.36 29.28 33.08
N ASN A 1024 -32.65 28.31 33.96
CA ASN A 1024 -31.86 27.08 34.17
C ASN A 1024 -30.39 27.28 34.58
N THR A 1025 -30.02 28.48 35.06
CA THR A 1025 -28.81 28.66 35.86
C THR A 1025 -29.11 28.50 37.35
N TYR A 1026 -28.06 28.43 38.16
CA TYR A 1026 -28.11 28.29 39.59
C TYR A 1026 -27.32 29.43 40.24
N THR A 1027 -27.94 30.07 41.21
CA THR A 1027 -27.22 30.88 42.18
C THR A 1027 -26.70 29.94 43.28
N VAL A 1028 -25.38 29.76 43.30
CA VAL A 1028 -24.65 28.99 44.31
C VAL A 1028 -24.04 29.94 45.33
N ASN A 1029 -24.49 29.87 46.59
CA ASN A 1029 -24.12 30.82 47.65
C ASN A 1029 -23.23 30.25 48.76
N ASN A 1030 -22.88 28.96 48.74
CA ASN A 1030 -21.99 28.37 49.75
C ASN A 1030 -20.74 27.76 49.10
N LYS A 1031 -19.58 28.16 49.60
CA LYS A 1031 -18.23 27.73 49.20
C LYS A 1031 -17.28 27.96 50.39
N ILE A 1032 -16.03 27.49 50.31
CA ILE A 1032 -14.99 27.96 51.24
C ILE A 1032 -14.79 29.46 50.98
N GLN A 1033 -15.27 30.30 51.88
CA GLN A 1033 -15.26 31.75 51.71
C GLN A 1033 -14.07 32.39 52.43
N THR A 1034 -13.62 31.81 53.53
CA THR A 1034 -12.64 32.46 54.41
C THR A 1034 -11.59 31.49 54.90
N LEU A 1035 -10.33 31.90 54.88
CA LEU A 1035 -9.18 31.16 55.42
C LEU A 1035 -8.67 31.85 56.68
N LYS A 1036 -8.50 31.08 57.76
CA LYS A 1036 -7.91 31.55 59.01
C LYS A 1036 -6.50 31.01 59.14
N TYR A 1037 -5.52 31.91 59.10
CA TYR A 1037 -4.11 31.62 59.29
C TYR A 1037 -3.72 31.82 60.74
N LYS A 1038 -2.80 30.98 61.23
CA LYS A 1038 -2.14 31.10 62.52
C LYS A 1038 -0.63 30.89 62.31
N ILE A 1039 0.15 31.92 62.61
CA ILE A 1039 1.61 31.89 62.64
C ILE A 1039 2.02 31.77 64.10
N ALA A 1040 2.56 30.62 64.49
CA ALA A 1040 2.93 30.32 65.87
C ALA A 1040 4.37 29.81 65.98
N GLY A 1041 5.12 30.34 66.94
CA GLY A 1041 6.50 29.93 67.18
C GLY A 1041 7.26 30.92 68.05
N ASN A 1042 8.23 30.44 68.83
CA ASN A 1042 9.12 31.27 69.64
C ASN A 1042 8.39 32.25 70.60
N GLY A 1043 7.30 31.79 71.23
CA GLY A 1043 6.50 32.57 72.18
C GLY A 1043 5.61 33.64 71.56
N LYS A 1044 5.46 33.66 70.23
CA LYS A 1044 4.57 34.56 69.49
C LYS A 1044 3.50 33.77 68.74
N GLU A 1045 2.31 34.35 68.70
CA GLU A 1045 1.17 33.83 67.96
C GLU A 1045 0.47 35.00 67.26
N GLN A 1046 0.26 34.89 65.95
CA GLN A 1046 -0.50 35.85 65.15
C GLN A 1046 -1.55 35.11 64.34
N THR A 1047 -2.77 35.64 64.29
CA THR A 1047 -3.87 35.08 63.51
C THR A 1047 -4.38 36.06 62.47
N PHE A 1048 -4.66 35.59 61.26
CA PHE A 1048 -5.20 36.40 60.17
C PHE A 1048 -6.43 35.72 59.60
N GLU A 1049 -7.46 36.49 59.29
CA GLU A 1049 -8.67 36.02 58.62
C GLU A 1049 -8.73 36.69 57.24
N LYS A 1050 -8.79 35.88 56.18
CA LYS A 1050 -8.60 36.31 54.79
C LYS A 1050 -9.64 35.66 53.87
N GLU A 1051 -10.23 36.42 52.95
CA GLU A 1051 -11.25 35.92 52.03
C GLU A 1051 -10.63 35.16 50.85
N VAL A 1052 -11.25 34.06 50.41
CA VAL A 1052 -10.81 33.33 49.20
C VAL A 1052 -11.14 34.16 47.96
N ILE A 1053 -10.19 34.99 47.55
CA ILE A 1053 -10.31 35.86 46.37
C ILE A 1053 -8.98 36.01 45.65
N LEU A 1054 -9.02 35.94 44.32
CA LEU A 1054 -7.92 36.30 43.44
C LEU A 1054 -8.43 37.10 42.24
N GLU A 1055 -7.99 38.35 42.14
CA GLU A 1055 -8.20 39.24 41.01
C GLU A 1055 -6.91 39.40 40.21
N ARG A 1056 -6.97 39.17 38.90
CA ARG A 1056 -5.87 39.36 37.97
C ARG A 1056 -6.08 40.64 37.19
N GLN A 1057 -5.12 41.56 37.25
CA GLN A 1057 -5.15 42.82 36.51
C GLN A 1057 -4.16 42.78 35.34
N ASN A 1058 -4.71 42.83 34.12
CA ASN A 1058 -3.93 42.99 32.88
C ASN A 1058 -4.45 44.24 32.14
N GLY A 1059 -3.71 45.35 32.24
CA GLY A 1059 -4.15 46.65 31.70
C GLY A 1059 -5.48 47.11 32.32
N SER A 1060 -6.51 47.28 31.50
CA SER A 1060 -7.87 47.67 31.92
C SER A 1060 -8.81 46.48 32.23
N GLN A 1061 -8.37 45.24 32.02
CA GLN A 1061 -9.18 44.04 32.25
C GLN A 1061 -8.90 43.44 33.63
N THR A 1062 -9.97 43.05 34.33
CA THR A 1062 -9.90 42.35 35.62
C THR A 1062 -10.59 41.00 35.49
N ASN A 1063 -9.84 39.92 35.75
CA ASN A 1063 -10.36 38.56 35.78
C ASN A 1063 -10.33 38.03 37.23
N SER A 1064 -11.51 37.74 37.78
CA SER A 1064 -11.66 37.25 39.16
C SER A 1064 -11.99 35.75 39.18
N SER A 1065 -11.43 35.04 40.16
CA SER A 1065 -11.68 33.62 40.40
C SER A 1065 -12.35 33.41 41.75
N GLU A 1066 -13.34 32.51 41.79
CA GLU A 1066 -14.12 32.20 42.99
C GLU A 1066 -13.45 31.17 43.91
N LEU A 1067 -12.46 30.43 43.39
CA LEU A 1067 -11.86 29.26 44.05
C LEU A 1067 -10.34 29.42 44.27
N GLU A 1068 -9.74 30.50 43.79
CA GLU A 1068 -8.31 30.81 43.97
C GLU A 1068 -8.12 31.96 44.95
N PHE A 1069 -6.96 31.99 45.61
CA PHE A 1069 -6.61 33.09 46.50
C PHE A 1069 -5.13 33.46 46.43
N LYS A 1070 -4.85 34.71 46.82
CA LYS A 1070 -3.51 35.21 47.15
C LYS A 1070 -3.54 35.97 48.47
N HIS A 1071 -2.80 35.50 49.46
CA HIS A 1071 -2.72 36.16 50.77
C HIS A 1071 -1.30 36.61 51.11
N VAL A 1072 -1.17 37.88 51.49
CA VAL A 1072 0.10 38.54 51.77
C VAL A 1072 0.29 38.70 53.27
N PHE A 1073 1.46 38.27 53.76
CA PHE A 1073 1.89 38.36 55.15
C PHE A 1073 3.22 39.14 55.23
N PRO A 1074 3.28 40.25 55.99
CA PRO A 1074 4.54 40.95 56.21
C PRO A 1074 5.42 40.15 57.17
N ILE A 1075 6.68 39.92 56.80
CA ILE A 1075 7.69 39.30 57.67
C ILE A 1075 8.40 40.41 58.43
N SER A 1076 8.03 40.62 59.68
CA SER A 1076 8.56 41.73 60.49
C SER A 1076 9.95 41.44 61.06
N ASP A 1077 10.70 42.51 61.37
CA ASP A 1077 12.10 42.40 61.82
C ASP A 1077 12.28 41.58 63.10
N ASP A 1078 11.27 41.58 63.97
CA ASP A 1078 11.24 40.84 65.23
C ASP A 1078 11.02 39.32 65.06
N MET A 1079 10.78 38.87 63.82
CA MET A 1079 10.77 37.47 63.39
C MET A 1079 12.17 36.98 62.97
N ALA A 1080 13.17 37.84 62.79
CA ALA A 1080 14.48 37.46 62.28
C ALA A 1080 15.21 36.39 63.12
N GLY A 1081 15.75 35.37 62.45
CA GLY A 1081 16.58 34.30 63.01
C GLY A 1081 15.78 33.25 63.79
N LYS A 1082 14.52 33.01 63.40
CA LYS A 1082 13.56 32.17 64.11
C LYS A 1082 12.74 31.34 63.14
N ASP A 1083 12.24 30.22 63.66
CA ASP A 1083 11.31 29.34 62.98
C ASP A 1083 9.88 29.53 63.50
N TYR A 1084 8.93 29.43 62.59
CA TYR A 1084 7.50 29.51 62.85
C TYR A 1084 6.79 28.36 62.17
N THR A 1085 5.65 27.96 62.70
CA THR A 1085 4.68 27.12 62.00
C THR A 1085 3.55 28.02 61.53
N VAL A 1086 3.26 27.98 60.23
CA VAL A 1086 2.07 28.59 59.65
C VAL A 1086 1.06 27.48 59.47
N SER A 1087 -0.09 27.59 60.12
CA SER A 1087 -1.23 26.70 59.93
C SER A 1087 -2.42 27.49 59.40
N LEU A 1088 -3.20 26.92 58.50
CA LEU A 1088 -4.43 27.52 57.99
C LEU A 1088 -5.59 26.53 57.96
N GLU A 1089 -6.81 27.04 58.11
CA GLU A 1089 -8.07 26.29 58.03
C GLU A 1089 -9.13 27.11 57.29
N GLY A 1090 -9.90 26.44 56.42
CA GLY A 1090 -10.98 27.05 55.64
C GLY A 1090 -12.34 26.99 56.32
N TYR A 1091 -13.14 28.03 56.09
CA TYR A 1091 -14.49 28.23 56.61
C TYR A 1091 -15.45 28.54 55.47
N ASP A 1092 -16.65 27.98 55.55
CA ASP A 1092 -17.72 28.18 54.57
C ASP A 1092 -18.40 29.56 54.72
N ALA A 1093 -19.36 29.86 53.85
CA ALA A 1093 -20.05 31.16 53.85
C ALA A 1093 -20.90 31.43 55.10
N HIS A 1094 -21.15 30.39 55.91
CA HIS A 1094 -21.86 30.47 57.19
C HIS A 1094 -20.91 30.51 58.39
N GLY A 1095 -19.60 30.55 58.15
CA GLY A 1095 -18.56 30.57 59.19
C GLY A 1095 -18.30 29.21 59.84
N ARG A 1096 -18.70 28.10 59.21
CA ARG A 1096 -18.44 26.73 59.69
C ARG A 1096 -17.11 26.22 59.14
N ALA A 1097 -16.33 25.53 59.97
CA ALA A 1097 -15.06 24.94 59.53
C ALA A 1097 -15.29 23.82 58.52
N VAL A 1098 -14.52 23.81 57.43
CA VAL A 1098 -14.66 22.84 56.35
C VAL A 1098 -13.64 21.71 56.52
N ALA A 1099 -14.12 20.47 56.60
CA ALA A 1099 -13.25 19.29 56.66
C ALA A 1099 -12.36 19.20 55.41
N GLY A 1100 -11.09 18.80 55.59
CA GLY A 1100 -10.13 18.71 54.48
C GLY A 1100 -9.51 20.03 54.05
N SER A 1101 -9.81 21.16 54.70
CA SER A 1101 -9.26 22.48 54.35
C SER A 1101 -8.09 22.93 55.25
N LYS A 1102 -7.45 22.00 55.95
CA LYS A 1102 -6.35 22.28 56.89
C LYS A 1102 -5.00 22.05 56.26
N GLU A 1103 -4.13 23.03 56.38
CA GLU A 1103 -2.72 22.91 55.98
C GLU A 1103 -1.78 23.50 57.02
N SER A 1104 -0.53 23.04 57.03
CA SER A 1104 0.53 23.68 57.80
C SER A 1104 1.91 23.46 57.19
N PHE A 1105 2.76 24.48 57.27
CA PHE A 1105 4.15 24.42 56.82
C PHE A 1105 5.07 25.18 57.77
N ARG A 1106 6.38 24.96 57.64
CA ARG A 1106 7.41 25.67 58.41
C ARG A 1106 7.80 26.97 57.69
N LEU A 1107 7.93 28.06 58.45
CA LEU A 1107 8.47 29.33 57.98
C LEU A 1107 9.76 29.65 58.74
N THR A 1108 10.89 29.67 58.04
CA THR A 1108 12.21 30.03 58.57
C THR A 1108 12.51 31.48 58.19
N VAL A 1109 12.82 32.34 59.16
CA VAL A 1109 13.18 33.74 58.89
C VAL A 1109 14.67 33.97 59.14
N ALA A 1110 15.45 34.29 58.11
CA ALA A 1110 16.90 34.45 58.21
C ALA A 1110 17.36 35.78 58.86
N LYS A 1111 18.49 35.76 59.58
CA LYS A 1111 19.19 36.97 60.11
C LYS A 1111 20.26 37.45 59.11
N GLY A 1112 19.97 38.52 58.36
CA GLY A 1112 20.97 39.20 57.53
C GLY A 1112 21.41 38.47 56.25
N SER A 1113 22.23 39.15 55.43
CA SER A 1113 22.60 38.76 54.08
C SER A 1113 23.76 37.76 54.03
N ALA A 1114 23.48 36.47 54.16
CA ALA A 1114 24.21 35.39 53.47
C ALA A 1114 23.49 34.06 53.71
N LEU A 1115 23.01 33.44 52.65
CA LEU A 1115 23.05 31.99 52.44
C LEU A 1115 22.93 31.75 50.93
N ASN A 1116 23.89 31.00 50.38
CA ASN A 1116 23.83 30.47 49.02
C ASN A 1116 22.57 29.60 48.87
N PRO A 1117 21.94 29.56 47.68
CA PRO A 1117 20.76 28.73 47.47
C PRO A 1117 21.11 27.25 47.69
N PRO A 1118 20.18 26.42 48.20
CA PRO A 1118 20.26 24.98 47.94
C PRO A 1118 20.26 24.78 46.42
N ALA A 1119 21.08 23.86 45.94
CA ALA A 1119 21.22 23.54 44.53
C ALA A 1119 19.86 23.16 43.92
N SER A 1120 19.56 23.71 42.75
CA SER A 1120 18.61 23.12 41.81
C SER A 1120 19.03 21.67 41.54
N HIS A 1121 18.26 20.70 42.01
CA HIS A 1121 18.41 19.34 41.51
C HIS A 1121 17.67 19.19 40.18
N PRO A 1122 18.29 18.54 39.17
CA PRO A 1122 17.61 18.21 37.92
C PRO A 1122 16.58 17.12 38.15
N ALA A 1123 15.59 17.09 37.26
CA ALA A 1123 14.61 16.03 37.14
C ALA A 1123 15.28 14.64 37.08
N ASP A 1124 14.80 13.68 37.89
CA ASP A 1124 14.44 12.34 37.42
C ASP A 1124 13.84 11.44 38.53
N ASN A 1125 12.65 10.92 38.19
CA ASN A 1125 12.06 9.61 38.46
C ASN A 1125 11.94 8.99 39.88
N ALA A 1126 10.66 8.78 40.23
CA ALA A 1126 10.04 7.59 40.86
C ALA A 1126 10.49 7.13 42.25
N GLY A 1127 9.55 7.18 43.21
CA GLY A 1127 9.70 6.50 44.50
C GLY A 1127 8.55 6.77 45.47
N SER A 1128 7.49 5.99 45.34
CA SER A 1128 6.32 5.92 46.23
C SER A 1128 6.68 5.70 47.71
N ALA A 1129 5.94 6.35 48.61
CA ALA A 1129 5.73 5.88 49.97
C ALA A 1129 4.28 6.16 50.42
N SER A 1130 3.34 5.31 50.01
CA SER A 1130 2.04 5.19 50.67
C SER A 1130 2.07 3.96 51.59
N SER A 1131 1.78 4.18 52.86
CA SER A 1131 1.55 3.11 53.84
C SER A 1131 0.08 2.68 53.77
N ASN A 1132 -0.08 1.36 53.69
CA ASN A 1132 -1.33 0.61 53.57
C ASN A 1132 -2.42 0.95 54.58
N VAL A 1133 -3.67 0.99 54.09
CA VAL A 1133 -4.85 0.50 54.81
C VAL A 1133 -5.37 -0.74 54.07
N LYS A 1134 -5.55 -1.83 54.84
CA LYS A 1134 -5.96 -3.15 54.38
C LYS A 1134 -7.44 -3.22 54.01
N THR A 1135 -7.74 -3.90 52.92
CA THR A 1135 -8.93 -4.76 52.79
C THR A 1135 -8.47 -6.22 52.71
N GLY A 1136 -9.22 -7.12 53.33
CA GLY A 1136 -8.80 -8.48 53.69
C GLY A 1136 -9.11 -9.57 52.66
N ASP A 1137 -8.58 -10.75 52.99
CA ASP A 1137 -8.92 -12.13 52.57
C ASP A 1137 -9.00 -12.42 51.04
N ASN A 1138 -8.39 -13.47 50.47
CA ASN A 1138 -8.10 -14.79 51.00
C ASN A 1138 -7.08 -15.55 50.10
N SER A 1139 -6.42 -16.57 50.68
CA SER A 1139 -5.72 -17.73 50.06
C SER A 1139 -4.45 -17.47 49.21
N ARG A 1140 -3.20 -17.62 49.70
CA ARG A 1140 -2.39 -18.78 50.18
C ARG A 1140 -1.89 -19.78 49.12
N ILE A 1141 -0.54 -19.85 48.97
CA ILE A 1141 0.42 -21.01 48.94
C ILE A 1141 1.60 -20.67 47.97
N ILE A 1142 2.82 -20.29 48.41
CA ILE A 1142 4.01 -21.09 48.89
C ILE A 1142 4.79 -21.71 47.69
N VAL A 1143 6.13 -21.62 47.45
CA VAL A 1143 7.34 -21.30 48.26
C VAL A 1143 8.61 -21.03 47.39
N LEU A 1144 9.62 -20.42 48.05
CA LEU A 1144 11.00 -19.95 47.82
C LEU A 1144 11.97 -20.57 46.76
N PHE A 1145 12.78 -19.75 46.04
CA PHE A 1145 14.06 -19.02 46.35
C PHE A 1145 15.32 -19.78 46.90
N TRP A 1146 16.51 -19.73 46.22
CA TRP A 1146 17.84 -19.15 46.65
C TRP A 1146 19.13 -19.56 45.85
N LEU A 1147 19.82 -18.54 45.28
CA LEU A 1147 21.24 -18.03 45.40
C LEU A 1147 22.54 -18.88 45.60
N MET A 1148 23.62 -18.49 44.86
CA MET A 1148 25.00 -18.00 45.27
C MET A 1148 26.04 -18.21 44.13
N GLY A 1149 27.13 -17.44 43.88
CA GLY A 1149 27.76 -16.23 44.45
C GLY A 1149 29.19 -15.92 43.87
N MET A 1150 29.71 -14.68 44.10
CA MET A 1150 31.13 -14.20 44.29
C MET A 1150 32.18 -14.34 43.14
N SER A 1151 33.23 -13.49 42.91
CA SER A 1151 33.94 -12.39 43.64
C SER A 1151 34.97 -11.60 42.73
N PHE A 1152 35.63 -10.58 43.33
CA PHE A 1152 36.33 -9.36 42.85
C PHE A 1152 37.84 -9.36 42.38
N ALA A 1153 38.22 -8.26 41.66
CA ALA A 1153 39.42 -7.34 41.80
C ALA A 1153 40.76 -7.44 40.97
N ALA A 1154 40.92 -6.48 40.03
CA ALA A 1154 41.89 -5.35 39.86
C ALA A 1154 43.45 -5.45 39.90
N GLY A 1155 44.11 -4.68 38.99
CA GLY A 1155 45.45 -4.06 39.19
C GLY A 1155 46.24 -3.62 37.92
N ILE A 1156 46.61 -2.33 37.81
CA ILE A 1156 47.40 -1.65 36.74
C ILE A 1156 48.82 -1.28 37.25
N ILE A 1157 49.87 -1.23 36.38
CA ILE A 1157 50.96 -0.19 36.26
C ILE A 1157 52.01 -0.54 35.15
N VAL A 1158 52.74 0.49 34.69
CA VAL A 1158 53.33 0.84 33.37
C VAL A 1158 54.89 0.68 33.27
N ILE A 1159 55.49 0.62 32.04
CA ILE A 1159 56.64 1.44 31.49
C ILE A 1159 57.34 0.84 30.21
N LYS A 1160 57.09 1.49 29.05
CA LYS A 1160 57.97 2.25 28.08
C LYS A 1160 59.12 1.66 27.19
N ARG A 1161 59.09 2.15 25.91
CA ARG A 1161 60.12 2.48 24.86
C ARG A 1161 60.33 1.47 23.69
N LYS A 1162 60.57 1.83 22.40
CA LYS A 1162 60.38 3.02 21.50
C LYS A 1162 60.92 2.69 20.08
N HIS A 1163 60.39 3.35 19.02
CA HIS A 1163 60.94 3.63 17.65
C HIS A 1163 60.87 2.56 16.53
N LYS A 1164 60.62 2.85 15.23
CA LYS A 1164 60.59 4.10 14.41
C LYS A 1164 59.93 3.88 13.00
N SER A 1165 59.28 4.93 12.46
CA SER A 1165 59.07 5.41 11.05
C SER A 1165 58.93 4.40 9.89
N LEU A 1166 57.96 4.49 8.97
CA LEU A 1166 57.56 5.63 8.11
C LEU A 1166 56.05 5.59 7.81
#